data_AF-A0A150XUP9-F1
#
_entry.id   AF-A0A150XUP9-F1
#
_cell.length_a   1.000
_cell.length_b   1.000
_cell.length_c   1.000
_cell.angle_alpha   90.00
_cell.angle_beta   90.00
_cell.angle_gamma   90.00
#
_symmetry.space_group_name_H-M   'P 1'
#
loop_
_entity.id
_entity.type
_entity.pdbx_description
1 polymer ?
#
loop_
_entity_poly.entity_id
_entity_poly.type
_entity_poly.pdbx_seq_one_letter_code
_entity_poly.pdbx_strand_id
1 'polypeptide(L)'
;MKNEFILPLEAVDIHQVGIVGGKNASLGEMIQKLSSQGINVPGGFVLTAKAYWHFLDQNDIREKLVRLMNRMALETNLHESSKEARQLILEAEIPNDLSTTIIDHFRIFLTQHENGQVAVRSSATAEDLPEDSFAGMQETYLNISTEDELLLACKHCYASLFTARAIKYREDKGYDHMLVALSIGVQQMIRSDLASSGVAFTLDPNTGFNKVVAISASWGLGENIVKGEVTPDEFCVYKKGLLTGEKSILSKKKGSKEKTMIYATGSENSDWSIASKTINQDTPVSKRQMFALEDEEIEKLAHWCLLIEKHYGGPMDIEWAKDGLDGQLYIVQARPETVHSQRSGGFSLKEFELLSMGEILVKGAGVGTKIVSGKARLLDSPEQIDKLQEGEILVTHITSPDWDPILKKVSAIITDRGGVTSHAAIIARETGAAAIVGTTNGTEVIKDGQLVTVVCDGSSNGVVYAGALQWEERDVDTSNLKMPEIDVMLILADPEQAFKWSFLPVDGVGLVRIEFAISNSIQIHPMALAHFDAVNDPEVKARIEELTIGYKDKKQYFVDQLSQSIATIAAAFDPREVIVRMSDFKTNEYAHLIGGKQFEPEETNAMLGWRGASRYYNKGYKDGFDLECQAMKIVRDKMGLTNVKLMIPFCRTEEEGKRVLAIMEQNGLKRGENGLEIYVMVEVPSNVFCADAFAEIFDGFSIGSNDLTQLILGVDRDSEMLRELFDINNKAVKRAISAAILAAKNAEIPIGLCGQAPSDHPEFAKFLVKEGITSISFNPDAAVKGIEAIREAEMNVQMPTTPE
;
A
#
# COMPACT_ATOMS: atom_id res chain seq x y z
N MET A 1 -19.58 29.62 -42.57
CA MET A 1 -19.32 28.21 -42.23
C MET A 1 -18.74 28.22 -40.82
N LYS A 2 -19.40 27.56 -39.84
CA LYS A 2 -18.82 27.41 -38.50
C LYS A 2 -17.47 26.69 -38.65
N ASN A 3 -16.44 27.15 -37.97
CA ASN A 3 -15.08 26.66 -38.16
C ASN A 3 -14.98 25.23 -37.58
N GLU A 4 -15.12 24.19 -38.41
CA GLU A 4 -15.18 22.78 -37.98
C GLU A 4 -13.80 22.19 -37.60
N PHE A 5 -12.72 22.96 -37.79
CA PHE A 5 -11.35 22.53 -37.48
C PHE A 5 -10.93 22.75 -36.04
N ILE A 6 -11.48 23.76 -35.37
CA ILE A 6 -11.14 24.10 -33.98
C ILE A 6 -12.42 24.29 -33.18
N LEU A 7 -12.45 23.73 -31.97
CA LEU A 7 -13.50 23.95 -30.99
C LEU A 7 -12.88 24.52 -29.71
N PRO A 8 -13.54 25.48 -29.03
CA PRO A 8 -13.20 25.82 -27.65
C PRO A 8 -13.32 24.59 -26.75
N LEU A 9 -12.43 24.44 -25.78
CA LEU A 9 -12.46 23.28 -24.87
C LEU A 9 -13.73 23.29 -24.00
N GLU A 10 -14.28 24.47 -23.72
CA GLU A 10 -15.54 24.68 -23.01
C GLU A 10 -16.76 24.19 -23.79
N ALA A 11 -16.61 23.93 -25.10
CA ALA A 11 -17.68 23.53 -26.01
C ALA A 11 -17.63 22.04 -26.38
N VAL A 12 -16.74 21.24 -25.76
CA VAL A 12 -16.61 19.80 -26.03
C VAL A 12 -17.05 18.95 -24.84
N ASP A 13 -17.64 17.78 -25.10
CA ASP A 13 -18.14 16.85 -24.07
C ASP A 13 -17.76 15.39 -24.36
N ILE A 14 -18.09 14.49 -23.42
CA ILE A 14 -17.77 13.05 -23.53
C ILE A 14 -18.49 12.33 -24.68
N HIS A 15 -19.51 12.93 -25.29
CA HIS A 15 -20.17 12.35 -26.47
C HIS A 15 -19.44 12.66 -27.78
N GLN A 16 -18.42 13.53 -27.75
CA GLN A 16 -17.66 13.95 -28.92
C GLN A 16 -16.28 13.27 -29.05
N VAL A 17 -16.06 12.13 -28.38
CA VAL A 17 -14.80 11.35 -28.44
C VAL A 17 -14.36 11.06 -29.88
N GLY A 18 -15.28 10.73 -30.78
CA GLY A 18 -14.97 10.50 -32.20
C GLY A 18 -14.52 11.75 -32.98
N ILE A 19 -14.71 12.94 -32.43
CA ILE A 19 -14.35 14.23 -33.04
C ILE A 19 -13.09 14.80 -32.40
N VAL A 20 -12.94 14.70 -31.08
CA VAL A 20 -11.86 15.38 -30.33
C VAL A 20 -10.95 14.43 -29.55
N GLY A 21 -11.16 13.12 -29.62
CA GLY A 21 -10.43 12.16 -28.80
C GLY A 21 -10.90 12.17 -27.34
N GLY A 22 -10.56 11.10 -26.60
CA GLY A 22 -11.12 10.89 -25.26
C GLY A 22 -10.58 11.86 -24.21
N LYS A 23 -9.27 12.12 -24.17
CA LYS A 23 -8.66 13.14 -23.28
C LYS A 23 -9.31 14.52 -23.41
N ASN A 24 -9.43 15.04 -24.63
CA ASN A 24 -10.02 16.37 -24.84
C ASN A 24 -11.52 16.39 -24.50
N ALA A 25 -12.24 15.32 -24.85
CA ALA A 25 -13.65 15.15 -24.50
C ALA A 25 -13.86 15.14 -22.98
N SER A 26 -13.00 14.42 -22.24
CA SER A 26 -13.00 14.39 -20.77
C SER A 26 -12.69 15.76 -20.15
N LEU A 27 -11.71 16.50 -20.70
CA LEU A 27 -11.39 17.85 -20.25
C LEU A 27 -12.57 18.82 -20.41
N GLY A 28 -13.19 18.84 -21.57
CA GLY A 28 -14.36 19.69 -21.81
C GLY A 28 -15.57 19.28 -20.97
N GLU A 29 -15.79 17.97 -20.78
CA GLU A 29 -16.82 17.43 -19.88
C GLU A 29 -16.63 17.96 -18.45
N MET A 30 -15.40 17.90 -17.92
CA MET A 30 -15.11 18.42 -16.58
C MET A 30 -15.31 19.94 -16.48
N ILE A 31 -14.89 20.72 -17.49
CA ILE A 31 -15.12 22.17 -17.53
C ILE A 31 -16.63 22.47 -17.49
N GLN A 32 -17.42 21.78 -18.31
CA GLN A 32 -18.85 22.04 -18.42
C GLN A 32 -19.63 21.61 -17.17
N LYS A 33 -19.28 20.48 -16.56
CA LYS A 33 -20.10 19.84 -15.51
C LYS A 33 -19.57 20.04 -14.11
N LEU A 34 -18.25 20.18 -13.94
CA LEU A 34 -17.59 20.14 -12.64
C LEU A 34 -17.01 21.48 -12.18
N SER A 35 -16.80 22.46 -13.07
CA SER A 35 -16.33 23.79 -12.66
C SER A 35 -17.30 24.53 -11.73
N SER A 36 -18.61 24.32 -11.90
CA SER A 36 -19.62 24.84 -10.95
C SER A 36 -19.53 24.23 -9.55
N GLN A 37 -18.86 23.08 -9.42
CA GLN A 37 -18.60 22.39 -8.16
C GLN A 37 -17.21 22.74 -7.59
N GLY A 38 -16.54 23.75 -8.17
CA GLY A 38 -15.26 24.28 -7.69
C GLY A 38 -14.02 23.57 -8.23
N ILE A 39 -14.16 22.65 -9.21
CA ILE A 39 -13.01 22.01 -9.86
C ILE A 39 -12.44 22.95 -10.93
N ASN A 40 -11.18 23.33 -10.76
CA ASN A 40 -10.47 24.13 -11.74
C ASN A 40 -9.87 23.23 -12.82
N VAL A 41 -10.24 23.46 -14.06
CA VAL A 41 -9.63 22.81 -15.23
C VAL A 41 -9.10 23.93 -16.14
N PRO A 42 -7.83 23.90 -16.57
CA PRO A 42 -7.30 24.95 -17.43
C PRO A 42 -8.01 24.95 -18.79
N GLY A 43 -8.38 26.15 -19.25
CA GLY A 43 -9.06 26.35 -20.53
C GLY A 43 -8.14 26.16 -21.74
N GLY A 44 -8.70 26.29 -22.93
CA GLY A 44 -7.95 26.14 -24.18
C GLY A 44 -8.83 25.90 -25.39
N PHE A 45 -8.25 25.30 -26.42
CA PHE A 45 -8.97 24.91 -27.64
C PHE A 45 -8.44 23.60 -28.19
N VAL A 46 -9.23 22.93 -29.02
CA VAL A 46 -8.90 21.62 -29.58
C VAL A 46 -8.96 21.66 -31.10
N LEU A 47 -7.97 21.05 -31.75
CA LEU A 47 -8.00 20.75 -33.18
C LEU A 47 -8.74 19.43 -33.36
N THR A 48 -9.81 19.42 -34.14
CA THR A 48 -10.66 18.25 -34.32
C THR A 48 -10.01 17.20 -35.22
N ALA A 49 -10.51 15.97 -35.20
CA ALA A 49 -10.18 14.92 -36.15
C ALA A 49 -10.34 15.38 -37.62
N LYS A 50 -11.25 16.32 -37.88
CA LYS A 50 -11.42 16.90 -39.23
C LYS A 50 -10.19 17.71 -39.66
N ALA A 51 -9.55 18.44 -38.73
CA ALA A 51 -8.32 19.17 -39.01
C ALA A 51 -7.17 18.22 -39.38
N TYR A 52 -7.07 17.09 -38.70
CA TYR A 52 -6.11 16.03 -39.02
C TYR A 52 -6.33 15.44 -40.42
N TRP A 53 -7.57 15.06 -40.75
CA TRP A 53 -7.88 14.52 -42.09
C TRP A 53 -7.63 15.55 -43.20
N HIS A 54 -8.01 16.81 -42.98
CA HIS A 54 -7.73 17.91 -43.92
C HIS A 54 -6.23 18.09 -44.17
N PHE A 55 -5.42 18.06 -43.11
CA PHE A 55 -3.96 18.12 -43.21
C PHE A 55 -3.39 16.96 -44.05
N LEU A 56 -3.85 15.73 -43.85
CA LEU A 56 -3.38 14.57 -44.63
C LEU A 56 -3.82 14.63 -46.10
N ASP A 57 -5.07 15.04 -46.34
CA ASP A 57 -5.67 15.07 -47.68
C ASP A 57 -5.03 16.18 -48.54
N GLN A 58 -4.78 17.38 -48.00
CA GLN A 58 -4.13 18.48 -48.72
C GLN A 58 -2.66 18.22 -49.10
N ASN A 59 -2.01 17.27 -48.43
CA ASN A 59 -0.62 16.89 -48.69
C ASN A 59 -0.49 15.58 -49.50
N ASP A 60 -1.60 14.97 -49.92
CA ASP A 60 -1.64 13.67 -50.59
C ASP A 60 -0.89 12.56 -49.79
N ILE A 61 -0.96 12.61 -48.46
CA ILE A 61 -0.23 11.70 -47.56
C ILE A 61 -1.08 10.47 -47.20
N ARG A 62 -2.40 10.61 -47.19
CA ARG A 62 -3.32 9.56 -46.72
C ARG A 62 -3.13 8.22 -47.46
N GLU A 63 -3.10 8.25 -48.79
CA GLU A 63 -2.87 7.04 -49.60
C GLU A 63 -1.45 6.48 -49.46
N LYS A 64 -0.46 7.35 -49.17
CA LYS A 64 0.93 6.93 -48.93
C LYS A 64 1.02 6.16 -47.61
N LEU A 65 0.38 6.66 -46.55
CA LEU A 65 0.30 5.98 -45.25
C LEU A 65 -0.42 4.63 -45.36
N VAL A 66 -1.55 4.54 -46.08
CA VAL A 66 -2.26 3.27 -46.29
C VAL A 66 -1.36 2.24 -46.95
N ARG A 67 -0.66 2.61 -48.03
CA ARG A 67 0.28 1.73 -48.73
C ARG A 67 1.43 1.29 -47.82
N LEU A 68 1.95 2.22 -47.01
CA LEU A 68 3.03 1.97 -46.08
C LEU A 68 2.63 0.99 -44.98
N MET A 69 1.45 1.16 -44.38
CA MET A 69 0.93 0.25 -43.35
C MET A 69 0.62 -1.13 -43.93
N ASN A 70 0.03 -1.22 -45.13
CA ASN A 70 -0.21 -2.50 -45.81
C ASN A 70 1.09 -3.23 -46.13
N ARG A 71 2.14 -2.52 -46.57
CA ARG A 71 3.47 -3.10 -46.81
C ARG A 71 4.08 -3.61 -45.50
N MET A 72 3.98 -2.83 -44.43
CA MET A 72 4.46 -3.23 -43.11
C MET A 72 3.82 -4.54 -42.63
N ALA A 73 2.49 -4.68 -42.79
CA ALA A 73 1.78 -5.89 -42.40
C ALA A 73 2.25 -7.15 -43.15
N LEU A 74 2.77 -7.00 -44.38
CA LEU A 74 3.30 -8.10 -45.19
C LEU A 74 4.76 -8.43 -44.91
N GLU A 75 5.58 -7.42 -44.65
CA GLU A 75 7.05 -7.53 -44.57
C GLU A 75 7.60 -7.50 -43.13
N THR A 76 6.75 -7.30 -42.11
CA THR A 76 7.11 -7.22 -40.68
C THR A 76 8.21 -6.19 -40.36
N ASN A 77 8.22 -5.07 -41.07
CA ASN A 77 9.25 -4.03 -40.94
C ASN A 77 8.73 -2.76 -40.23
N LEU A 78 8.34 -2.93 -38.96
CA LEU A 78 7.67 -1.91 -38.13
C LEU A 78 8.50 -0.64 -37.94
N HIS A 79 9.80 -0.78 -37.65
CA HIS A 79 10.66 0.37 -37.33
C HIS A 79 10.90 1.28 -38.53
N GLU A 80 11.19 0.72 -39.70
CA GLU A 80 11.39 1.50 -40.92
C GLU A 80 10.09 2.14 -41.38
N SER A 81 8.97 1.38 -41.35
CA SER A 81 7.65 1.90 -41.72
C SER A 81 7.17 3.01 -40.79
N SER A 82 7.43 2.90 -39.48
CA SER A 82 7.17 3.97 -38.51
C SER A 82 7.98 5.22 -38.83
N LYS A 83 9.28 5.07 -39.12
CA LYS A 83 10.16 6.20 -39.44
C LYS A 83 9.72 6.91 -40.72
N GLU A 84 9.40 6.16 -41.77
CA GLU A 84 8.91 6.68 -43.04
C GLU A 84 7.56 7.40 -42.89
N ALA A 85 6.62 6.82 -42.13
CA ALA A 85 5.31 7.42 -41.86
C ALA A 85 5.45 8.76 -41.13
N ARG A 86 6.29 8.81 -40.09
CA ARG A 86 6.57 10.03 -39.33
C ARG A 86 7.26 11.08 -40.20
N GLN A 87 8.21 10.69 -41.04
CA GLN A 87 8.90 11.61 -41.94
C GLN A 87 7.93 12.24 -42.95
N LEU A 88 7.02 11.46 -43.54
CA LEU A 88 5.97 11.99 -44.44
C LEU A 88 5.16 13.10 -43.76
N ILE A 89 4.77 12.91 -42.50
CA ILE A 89 3.99 13.91 -41.73
C ILE A 89 4.84 15.13 -41.36
N LEU A 90 6.10 14.92 -40.97
CA LEU A 90 7.00 16.01 -40.58
C LEU A 90 7.46 16.87 -41.77
N GLU A 91 7.49 16.33 -42.98
CA GLU A 91 7.82 17.07 -44.21
C GLU A 91 6.61 17.80 -44.82
N ALA A 92 5.39 17.41 -44.45
CA ALA A 92 4.14 18.00 -44.93
C ALA A 92 3.97 19.47 -44.53
N GLU A 93 3.29 20.27 -45.35
CA GLU A 93 2.96 21.66 -45.01
C GLU A 93 1.57 21.74 -44.35
N ILE A 94 1.42 22.56 -43.30
CA ILE A 94 0.09 22.82 -42.74
C ILE A 94 -0.66 23.74 -43.72
N PRO A 95 -1.84 23.35 -44.23
CA PRO A 95 -2.62 24.18 -45.14
C PRO A 95 -2.88 25.58 -44.59
N ASN A 96 -2.83 26.61 -45.45
CA ASN A 96 -2.94 28.01 -45.03
C ASN A 96 -4.24 28.34 -44.28
N ASP A 97 -5.35 27.72 -44.66
CA ASP A 97 -6.64 27.88 -43.98
C ASP A 97 -6.61 27.30 -42.56
N LEU A 98 -5.95 26.15 -42.38
CA LEU A 98 -5.76 25.51 -41.08
C LEU A 98 -4.75 26.29 -40.20
N SER A 99 -3.60 26.68 -40.74
CA SER A 99 -2.58 27.43 -39.99
C SER A 99 -3.10 28.79 -39.53
N THR A 100 -3.79 29.53 -40.40
CA THR A 100 -4.45 30.80 -40.04
C THR A 100 -5.46 30.60 -38.93
N THR A 101 -6.28 29.55 -39.03
CA THR A 101 -7.28 29.23 -38.01
C THR A 101 -6.65 28.90 -36.66
N ILE A 102 -5.56 28.14 -36.62
CA ILE A 102 -4.82 27.80 -35.39
C ILE A 102 -4.21 29.06 -34.78
N ILE A 103 -3.52 29.88 -35.58
CA ILE A 103 -2.85 31.11 -35.12
C ILE A 103 -3.87 32.11 -34.57
N ASP A 104 -5.01 32.31 -35.25
CA ASP A 104 -6.04 33.25 -34.80
C ASP A 104 -6.60 32.85 -33.43
N HIS A 105 -6.87 31.56 -33.20
CA HIS A 105 -7.31 31.08 -31.88
C HIS A 105 -6.21 31.19 -30.83
N PHE A 106 -4.95 30.93 -31.19
CA PHE A 106 -3.83 31.10 -30.28
C PHE A 106 -3.65 32.57 -29.89
N ARG A 107 -3.72 33.51 -30.82
CA ARG A 107 -3.67 34.95 -30.53
C ARG A 107 -4.81 35.37 -29.60
N ILE A 108 -6.04 34.92 -29.85
CA ILE A 108 -7.18 35.19 -28.96
C ILE A 108 -6.89 34.63 -27.56
N PHE A 109 -6.40 33.40 -27.45
CA PHE A 109 -6.01 32.79 -26.18
C PHE A 109 -4.96 33.62 -25.45
N LEU A 110 -3.90 34.08 -26.15
CA LEU A 110 -2.86 34.95 -25.59
C LEU A 110 -3.40 36.29 -25.09
N THR A 111 -4.43 36.86 -25.73
CA THR A 111 -5.05 38.11 -25.24
C THR A 111 -5.86 37.95 -23.96
N GLN A 112 -6.28 36.71 -23.65
CA GLN A 112 -7.14 36.39 -22.50
C GLN A 112 -6.35 35.93 -21.28
N HIS A 113 -5.06 35.59 -21.43
CA HIS A 113 -4.23 35.02 -20.37
C HIS A 113 -2.90 35.76 -20.27
N GLU A 114 -2.60 36.33 -19.10
CA GLU A 114 -1.34 37.07 -18.86
C GLU A 114 -0.09 36.18 -18.99
N ASN A 115 -0.22 34.85 -18.80
CA ASN A 115 0.80 33.85 -19.03
C ASN A 115 0.40 32.94 -20.19
N GLY A 116 0.71 33.38 -21.41
CA GLY A 116 0.24 32.79 -22.66
C GLY A 116 0.88 31.45 -23.07
N GLN A 117 1.59 30.75 -22.19
CA GLN A 117 2.19 29.46 -22.53
C GLN A 117 1.14 28.35 -22.57
N VAL A 118 1.27 27.43 -23.53
CA VAL A 118 0.34 26.31 -23.72
C VAL A 118 1.05 24.95 -23.72
N ALA A 119 0.33 23.94 -23.25
CA ALA A 119 0.62 22.54 -23.46
C ALA A 119 -0.10 22.08 -24.73
N VAL A 120 0.63 21.43 -25.63
CA VAL A 120 0.08 20.83 -26.85
C VAL A 120 0.09 19.32 -26.65
N ARG A 121 -1.11 18.74 -26.49
CA ARG A 121 -1.31 17.33 -26.15
C ARG A 121 -2.04 16.61 -27.26
N SER A 122 -1.61 15.39 -27.52
CA SER A 122 -2.26 14.46 -28.43
C SER A 122 -3.44 13.75 -27.73
N SER A 123 -4.54 13.60 -28.46
CA SER A 123 -5.75 12.89 -28.03
C SER A 123 -6.33 12.10 -29.20
N ALA A 124 -6.11 10.78 -29.23
CA ALA A 124 -6.60 9.93 -30.31
C ALA A 124 -8.07 9.55 -30.13
N THR A 125 -8.79 9.37 -31.24
CA THR A 125 -10.23 9.00 -31.23
C THR A 125 -10.50 7.57 -30.75
N ALA A 126 -9.45 6.77 -30.58
CA ALA A 126 -9.50 5.39 -30.08
C ALA A 126 -8.74 5.20 -28.75
N GLU A 127 -8.26 6.29 -28.13
CA GLU A 127 -7.34 6.25 -26.98
C GLU A 127 -7.97 5.77 -25.67
N ASP A 128 -9.29 5.98 -25.53
CA ASP A 128 -10.05 5.85 -24.29
C ASP A 128 -11.32 5.00 -24.51
N LEU A 129 -11.19 3.89 -25.23
CA LEU A 129 -12.23 2.85 -25.20
C LEU A 129 -12.23 2.19 -23.81
N PRO A 130 -13.39 1.79 -23.25
CA PRO A 130 -13.50 1.30 -21.87
C PRO A 130 -12.56 0.15 -21.47
N GLU A 131 -11.97 -0.54 -22.45
CA GLU A 131 -11.10 -1.70 -22.25
C GLU A 131 -9.60 -1.46 -22.56
N ASP A 132 -9.21 -0.26 -23.02
CA ASP A 132 -7.89 -0.01 -23.60
C ASP A 132 -7.22 1.26 -23.02
N SER A 133 -5.98 1.15 -22.50
CA SER A 133 -5.18 2.31 -22.09
C SER A 133 -3.93 2.48 -22.97
N PHE A 134 -3.88 3.57 -23.74
CA PHE A 134 -2.71 3.99 -24.53
C PHE A 134 -1.70 4.80 -23.68
N ALA A 135 -1.55 4.47 -22.39
CA ALA A 135 -0.79 5.27 -21.45
C ALA A 135 0.69 5.46 -21.88
N GLY A 136 1.13 6.73 -21.95
CA GLY A 136 2.52 7.09 -22.24
C GLY A 136 3.01 6.78 -23.66
N MET A 137 2.11 6.62 -24.64
CA MET A 137 2.47 6.25 -26.02
C MET A 137 2.51 7.44 -27.00
N GLN A 138 1.92 8.59 -26.64
CA GLN A 138 1.80 9.76 -27.50
C GLN A 138 2.58 10.95 -26.95
N GLU A 139 2.99 11.85 -27.83
CA GLU A 139 3.87 12.98 -27.49
C GLU A 139 3.06 14.16 -26.94
N THR A 140 3.58 14.77 -25.87
CA THR A 140 3.10 16.02 -25.25
C THR A 140 4.23 17.04 -25.30
N TYR A 141 3.90 18.29 -25.64
CA TYR A 141 4.85 19.39 -25.70
C TYR A 141 4.42 20.48 -24.72
N LEU A 142 5.34 20.88 -23.85
CA LEU A 142 5.09 21.84 -22.76
C LEU A 142 5.77 23.18 -23.04
N ASN A 143 5.27 24.25 -22.40
CA ASN A 143 5.88 25.59 -22.45
C ASN A 143 6.01 26.15 -23.89
N ILE A 144 4.97 25.98 -24.71
CA ILE A 144 4.90 26.54 -26.07
C ILE A 144 4.40 27.99 -25.99
N SER A 145 5.13 28.93 -26.61
CA SER A 145 4.84 30.36 -26.45
C SER A 145 4.78 31.17 -27.75
N THR A 146 5.11 30.58 -28.90
CA THR A 146 5.10 31.26 -30.20
C THR A 146 4.24 30.53 -31.23
N GLU A 147 3.80 31.25 -32.26
CA GLU A 147 2.98 30.72 -33.36
C GLU A 147 3.70 29.57 -34.10
N ASP A 148 4.98 29.77 -34.42
CA ASP A 148 5.79 28.76 -35.12
C ASP A 148 5.98 27.50 -34.28
N GLU A 149 6.21 27.67 -32.97
CA GLU A 149 6.32 26.55 -32.03
C GLU A 149 5.00 25.76 -31.94
N LEU A 150 3.86 26.46 -31.89
CA LEU A 150 2.55 25.81 -31.84
C LEU A 150 2.30 24.95 -33.09
N LEU A 151 2.55 25.51 -34.28
CA LEU A 151 2.39 24.78 -35.53
C LEU A 151 3.32 23.57 -35.62
N LEU A 152 4.57 23.73 -35.17
CA LEU A 152 5.53 22.63 -35.12
C LEU A 152 5.09 21.54 -34.13
N ALA A 153 4.64 21.90 -32.93
CA ALA A 153 4.09 20.96 -31.95
C ALA A 153 2.92 20.18 -32.53
N CYS A 154 2.02 20.86 -33.27
CA CYS A 154 0.87 20.20 -33.88
C CYS A 154 1.30 19.13 -34.90
N LYS A 155 2.29 19.42 -35.76
CA LYS A 155 2.84 18.43 -36.70
C LYS A 155 3.45 17.24 -35.99
N HIS A 156 4.19 17.50 -34.92
CA HIS A 156 4.81 16.46 -34.12
C HIS A 156 3.75 15.58 -33.43
N CYS A 157 2.70 16.16 -32.84
CA CYS A 157 1.57 15.40 -32.33
C CYS A 157 0.98 14.49 -33.41
N TYR A 158 0.68 15.00 -34.62
CA TYR A 158 0.19 14.16 -35.72
C TYR A 158 1.16 13.02 -36.08
N ALA A 159 2.47 13.27 -36.07
CA ALA A 159 3.47 12.24 -36.31
C ALA A 159 3.51 11.18 -35.19
N SER A 160 3.21 11.55 -33.95
CA SER A 160 3.22 10.64 -32.79
C SER A 160 2.25 9.47 -32.93
N LEU A 161 1.17 9.64 -33.71
CA LEU A 161 0.22 8.57 -34.04
C LEU A 161 0.91 7.40 -34.77
N PHE A 162 2.04 7.62 -35.44
CA PHE A 162 2.79 6.60 -36.20
C PHE A 162 4.13 6.23 -35.55
N THR A 163 4.27 6.38 -34.23
CA THR A 163 5.38 5.76 -33.51
C THR A 163 5.29 4.23 -33.60
N ALA A 164 6.44 3.54 -33.57
CA ALA A 164 6.49 2.08 -33.64
C ALA A 164 5.63 1.42 -32.56
N ARG A 165 5.59 2.02 -31.36
CA ARG A 165 4.77 1.58 -30.24
C ARG A 165 3.26 1.72 -30.54
N ALA A 166 2.82 2.88 -31.04
CA ALA A 166 1.42 3.14 -31.37
C ALA A 166 0.91 2.30 -32.56
N ILE A 167 1.76 2.04 -33.55
CA ILE A 167 1.42 1.14 -34.67
C ILE A 167 1.28 -0.29 -34.15
N LYS A 168 2.27 -0.81 -33.42
CA LYS A 168 2.22 -2.17 -32.85
C LYS A 168 1.00 -2.40 -31.98
N TYR A 169 0.66 -1.44 -31.11
CA TYR A 169 -0.51 -1.57 -30.26
C TYR A 169 -1.82 -1.74 -31.05
N ARG A 170 -1.97 -0.97 -32.14
CA ARG A 170 -3.15 -1.08 -33.01
C ARG A 170 -3.19 -2.40 -33.76
N GLU A 171 -2.05 -2.91 -34.21
CA GLU A 171 -1.95 -4.27 -34.80
C GLU A 171 -2.35 -5.34 -33.77
N ASP A 172 -1.80 -5.29 -32.57
CA ASP A 172 -2.08 -6.25 -31.49
C ASP A 172 -3.58 -6.26 -31.10
N LYS A 173 -4.27 -5.12 -31.24
CA LYS A 173 -5.71 -4.96 -30.98
C LYS A 173 -6.60 -5.16 -32.22
N GLY A 174 -6.02 -5.34 -33.41
CA GLY A 174 -6.76 -5.47 -34.67
C GLY A 174 -7.48 -4.19 -35.12
N TYR A 175 -7.02 -3.02 -34.70
CA TYR A 175 -7.57 -1.74 -35.14
C TYR A 175 -7.01 -1.33 -36.51
N ASP A 176 -7.89 -0.93 -37.43
CA ASP A 176 -7.47 -0.32 -38.69
C ASP A 176 -6.75 1.01 -38.41
N HIS A 177 -5.49 1.10 -38.85
CA HIS A 177 -4.64 2.27 -38.66
C HIS A 177 -5.25 3.57 -39.21
N MET A 178 -6.13 3.47 -40.21
CA MET A 178 -6.73 4.60 -40.90
C MET A 178 -8.14 4.95 -40.38
N LEU A 179 -8.66 4.21 -39.40
CA LEU A 179 -9.88 4.59 -38.68
C LEU A 179 -9.60 5.47 -37.45
N VAL A 180 -8.34 5.51 -37.00
CA VAL A 180 -7.91 6.33 -35.87
C VAL A 180 -7.48 7.71 -36.36
N ALA A 181 -8.17 8.75 -35.89
CA ALA A 181 -7.76 10.13 -36.08
C ALA A 181 -7.08 10.65 -34.80
N LEU A 182 -6.27 11.69 -34.95
CA LEU A 182 -5.67 12.39 -33.82
C LEU A 182 -6.29 13.79 -33.71
N SER A 183 -6.82 14.11 -32.54
CA SER A 183 -7.12 15.47 -32.12
C SER A 183 -5.96 16.02 -31.29
N ILE A 184 -5.81 17.34 -31.30
CA ILE A 184 -4.76 18.03 -30.52
C ILE A 184 -5.43 19.00 -29.55
N GLY A 185 -5.20 18.81 -28.26
CA GLY A 185 -5.59 19.77 -27.23
C GLY A 185 -4.49 20.80 -27.03
N VAL A 186 -4.84 22.09 -27.16
CA VAL A 186 -3.98 23.23 -26.84
C VAL A 186 -4.53 23.84 -25.55
N GLN A 187 -3.90 23.52 -24.43
CA GLN A 187 -4.38 23.85 -23.09
C GLN A 187 -3.44 24.87 -22.43
N GLN A 188 -3.99 25.77 -21.62
CA GLN A 188 -3.19 26.67 -20.78
C GLN A 188 -2.18 25.90 -19.91
N MET A 189 -0.93 26.37 -19.86
CA MET A 189 0.05 25.86 -18.91
C MET A 189 -0.21 26.41 -17.51
N ILE A 190 -0.26 25.49 -16.54
CA ILE A 190 -0.23 25.80 -15.12
C ILE A 190 1.22 25.87 -14.66
N ARG A 191 1.57 26.89 -13.87
CA ARG A 191 2.94 27.19 -13.43
C ARG A 191 3.40 26.28 -12.28
N SER A 192 3.21 24.97 -12.43
CA SER A 192 3.68 23.99 -11.45
C SER A 192 5.20 23.82 -11.47
N ASP A 193 5.90 24.33 -12.49
CA ASP A 193 7.36 24.51 -12.50
C ASP A 193 7.85 25.31 -11.27
N LEU A 194 7.00 26.20 -10.73
CA LEU A 194 7.28 26.99 -9.54
C LEU A 194 6.75 26.37 -8.24
N ALA A 195 5.92 25.33 -8.33
CA ALA A 195 5.27 24.66 -7.22
C ALA A 195 5.35 23.13 -7.38
N SER A 196 4.21 22.44 -7.42
CA SER A 196 4.12 20.98 -7.42
C SER A 196 3.04 20.47 -8.35
N SER A 197 3.13 19.19 -8.71
CA SER A 197 2.14 18.49 -9.52
C SER A 197 2.19 17.00 -9.21
N GLY A 198 1.24 16.24 -9.77
CA GLY A 198 1.30 14.81 -9.70
C GLY A 198 0.05 14.11 -10.21
N VAL A 199 -0.17 12.92 -9.67
CA VAL A 199 -1.25 12.01 -10.07
C VAL A 199 -2.09 11.62 -8.86
N ALA A 200 -3.34 11.27 -9.09
CA ALA A 200 -4.24 10.76 -8.08
C ALA A 200 -5.10 9.63 -8.65
N PHE A 201 -5.27 8.57 -7.88
CA PHE A 201 -6.15 7.45 -8.18
C PHE A 201 -7.27 7.42 -7.16
N THR A 202 -8.51 7.20 -7.59
CA THR A 202 -9.66 7.07 -6.67
C THR A 202 -9.79 5.65 -6.08
N LEU A 203 -8.71 4.89 -6.11
CA LEU A 203 -8.52 3.60 -5.44
C LEU A 203 -7.02 3.44 -5.13
N ASP A 204 -6.65 2.42 -4.36
CA ASP A 204 -5.25 2.00 -4.25
C ASP A 204 -4.82 1.27 -5.55
N PRO A 205 -3.90 1.83 -6.36
CA PRO A 205 -3.55 1.27 -7.67
C PRO A 205 -2.79 -0.05 -7.58
N ASN A 206 -2.32 -0.46 -6.40
CA ASN A 206 -1.61 -1.72 -6.20
C ASN A 206 -2.58 -2.88 -5.99
N THR A 207 -3.58 -2.68 -5.14
CA THR A 207 -4.50 -3.73 -4.68
C THR A 207 -5.90 -3.64 -5.28
N GLY A 208 -6.29 -2.47 -5.77
CA GLY A 208 -7.65 -2.18 -6.23
C GLY A 208 -8.59 -1.75 -5.10
N PHE A 209 -8.10 -1.53 -3.88
CA PHE A 209 -8.93 -1.13 -2.74
C PHE A 209 -9.58 0.23 -2.97
N ASN A 210 -10.90 0.25 -3.13
CA ASN A 210 -11.65 1.39 -3.68
C ASN A 210 -12.22 2.35 -2.62
N LYS A 211 -11.88 2.19 -1.34
CA LYS A 211 -12.33 3.09 -0.27
C LYS A 211 -11.36 4.22 0.05
N VAL A 212 -10.30 4.38 -0.74
CA VAL A 212 -9.27 5.42 -0.57
C VAL A 212 -9.04 6.21 -1.85
N VAL A 213 -8.45 7.40 -1.71
CA VAL A 213 -7.82 8.14 -2.80
C VAL A 213 -6.32 8.12 -2.55
N ALA A 214 -5.55 7.58 -3.51
CA ALA A 214 -4.09 7.59 -3.48
C ALA A 214 -3.59 8.80 -4.27
N ILE A 215 -2.77 9.66 -3.66
CA ILE A 215 -2.26 10.88 -4.28
C ILE A 215 -0.73 10.83 -4.25
N SER A 216 -0.11 11.06 -5.39
CA SER A 216 1.33 11.24 -5.52
C SER A 216 1.66 12.68 -5.88
N ALA A 217 2.70 13.25 -5.25
CA ALA A 217 3.11 14.64 -5.48
C ALA A 217 4.63 14.80 -5.58
N SER A 218 5.09 15.66 -6.49
CA SER A 218 6.50 16.07 -6.57
C SER A 218 6.60 17.53 -7.00
N TRP A 219 7.79 18.10 -6.88
CA TRP A 219 8.08 19.46 -7.29
C TRP A 219 8.17 19.58 -8.82
N GLY A 220 7.68 20.68 -9.37
CA GLY A 220 7.81 20.98 -10.80
C GLY A 220 6.66 20.46 -11.66
N LEU A 221 6.93 20.30 -12.95
CA LEU A 221 5.98 19.74 -13.93
C LEU A 221 5.82 18.22 -13.74
N GLY A 222 4.60 17.71 -14.00
CA GLY A 222 4.19 16.34 -13.61
C GLY A 222 4.81 15.21 -14.44
N GLU A 223 5.50 15.54 -15.52
CA GLU A 223 6.05 14.58 -16.47
C GLU A 223 7.05 13.60 -15.83
N ASN A 224 7.83 14.04 -14.83
CA ASN A 224 8.75 13.16 -14.10
C ASN A 224 8.02 12.06 -13.33
N ILE A 225 6.83 12.34 -12.78
CA ILE A 225 6.04 11.34 -12.04
C ILE A 225 5.44 10.35 -13.03
N VAL A 226 4.83 10.85 -14.10
CA VAL A 226 4.18 10.00 -15.13
C VAL A 226 5.19 9.06 -15.80
N LYS A 227 6.45 9.49 -15.95
CA LYS A 227 7.54 8.65 -16.48
C LYS A 227 8.25 7.77 -15.44
N GLY A 228 7.96 7.94 -14.15
CA GLY A 228 8.66 7.22 -13.07
C GLY A 228 10.13 7.63 -12.89
N GLU A 229 10.51 8.84 -13.29
CA GLU A 229 11.89 9.35 -13.15
C GLU A 229 12.21 9.87 -11.74
N VAL A 230 11.19 10.03 -10.89
CA VAL A 230 11.32 10.51 -9.52
C VAL A 230 10.43 9.70 -8.58
N THR A 231 10.90 9.48 -7.35
CA THR A 231 10.05 8.96 -6.26
C THR A 231 9.26 10.12 -5.64
N PRO A 232 7.94 10.21 -5.84
CA PRO A 232 7.10 11.29 -5.31
C PRO A 232 6.79 11.08 -3.83
N ASP A 233 6.27 12.11 -3.17
CA ASP A 233 5.50 11.92 -1.93
C ASP A 233 4.23 11.14 -2.23
N GLU A 234 3.80 10.30 -1.28
CA GLU A 234 2.58 9.52 -1.38
C GLU A 234 1.66 9.81 -0.20
N PHE A 235 0.39 10.03 -0.50
CA PHE A 235 -0.66 10.28 0.46
C PHE A 235 -1.83 9.34 0.21
N CYS A 236 -2.39 8.80 1.28
CA CYS A 236 -3.58 7.96 1.23
C CYS A 236 -4.70 8.63 2.02
N VAL A 237 -5.83 8.88 1.38
CA VAL A 237 -6.97 9.58 1.98
C VAL A 237 -8.19 8.66 2.04
N TYR A 238 -8.79 8.52 3.22
CA TYR A 238 -9.97 7.70 3.42
C TYR A 238 -11.23 8.41 2.95
N LYS A 239 -11.96 7.79 2.01
CA LYS A 239 -13.14 8.42 1.39
C LYS A 239 -14.24 8.73 2.40
N LYS A 240 -14.53 7.79 3.31
CA LYS A 240 -15.58 7.97 4.33
C LYS A 240 -15.24 9.15 5.25
N GLY A 241 -14.01 9.19 5.78
CA GLY A 241 -13.55 10.29 6.65
C GLY A 241 -13.67 11.65 5.97
N LEU A 242 -13.30 11.72 4.68
CA LEU A 242 -13.43 12.94 3.89
C LEU A 242 -14.89 13.39 3.70
N LEU A 243 -15.81 12.43 3.52
CA LEU A 243 -17.25 12.69 3.36
C LEU A 243 -17.94 13.05 4.69
N THR A 244 -17.45 12.55 5.82
CA THR A 244 -17.97 12.84 7.17
C THR A 244 -17.35 14.10 7.79
N GLY A 245 -16.31 14.67 7.17
CA GLY A 245 -15.58 15.83 7.71
C GLY A 245 -14.63 15.47 8.86
N GLU A 246 -14.28 14.20 8.99
CA GLU A 246 -13.29 13.68 9.93
C GLU A 246 -11.89 13.79 9.32
N LYS A 247 -10.85 13.65 10.15
CA LYS A 247 -9.46 13.63 9.67
C LYS A 247 -9.28 12.45 8.71
N SER A 248 -9.05 12.75 7.44
CA SER A 248 -9.19 11.76 6.36
C SER A 248 -7.86 11.18 5.87
N ILE A 249 -6.73 11.85 6.11
CA ILE A 249 -5.41 11.39 5.69
C ILE A 249 -4.96 10.21 6.56
N LEU A 250 -4.89 9.01 5.96
CA LEU A 250 -4.48 7.77 6.61
C LEU A 250 -2.96 7.63 6.72
N SER A 251 -2.23 8.05 5.69
CA SER A 251 -0.76 7.93 5.66
C SER A 251 -0.10 9.01 4.82
N LYS A 252 1.09 9.45 5.23
CA LYS A 252 1.97 10.33 4.46
C LYS A 252 3.37 9.73 4.36
N LYS A 253 3.81 9.38 3.15
CA LYS A 253 5.17 8.89 2.89
C LYS A 253 5.95 9.91 2.08
N LYS A 254 7.14 10.25 2.56
CA LYS A 254 8.00 11.24 1.91
C LYS A 254 8.83 10.58 0.81
N GLY A 255 8.71 11.08 -0.41
CA GLY A 255 9.55 10.68 -1.54
C GLY A 255 10.90 11.38 -1.55
N SER A 256 11.87 10.78 -2.23
CA SER A 256 13.21 11.35 -2.41
C SER A 256 13.17 12.67 -3.20
N LYS A 257 12.21 12.80 -4.12
CA LYS A 257 11.96 14.00 -4.94
C LYS A 257 13.23 14.58 -5.55
N GLU A 258 14.13 13.73 -6.04
CA GLU A 258 15.51 14.14 -6.39
C GLU A 258 15.59 15.10 -7.58
N LYS A 259 14.65 15.01 -8.51
CA LYS A 259 14.59 15.82 -9.72
C LYS A 259 13.32 16.68 -9.75
N THR A 260 13.46 17.91 -10.22
CA THR A 260 12.36 18.85 -10.48
C THR A 260 12.43 19.25 -11.96
N MET A 261 11.33 19.10 -12.69
CA MET A 261 11.24 19.60 -14.07
C MET A 261 10.71 21.05 -14.06
N ILE A 262 11.44 21.95 -14.71
CA ILE A 262 11.12 23.38 -14.82
C ILE A 262 11.19 23.86 -16.27
N TYR A 263 10.79 25.11 -16.52
CA TYR A 263 10.95 25.74 -17.83
C TYR A 263 12.42 25.99 -18.14
N ALA A 264 12.82 25.73 -19.38
CA ALA A 264 14.15 26.06 -19.86
C ALA A 264 14.32 27.59 -19.96
N THR A 265 15.41 28.12 -19.39
CA THR A 265 15.83 29.51 -19.63
C THR A 265 16.77 29.55 -20.84
N GLY A 266 16.53 30.49 -21.76
CA GLY A 266 17.03 30.47 -23.14
C GLY A 266 18.53 30.67 -23.39
N SER A 267 19.44 30.13 -22.56
CA SER A 267 20.89 30.28 -22.75
C SER A 267 21.75 29.02 -22.60
N GLU A 268 21.20 27.86 -22.25
CA GLU A 268 22.02 26.67 -21.94
C GLU A 268 22.04 25.57 -23.02
N ASN A 269 21.18 25.62 -24.03
CA ASN A 269 21.19 24.64 -25.13
C ASN A 269 21.30 25.32 -26.50
N SER A 270 22.41 25.06 -27.20
CA SER A 270 22.65 25.48 -28.58
C SER A 270 21.79 24.74 -29.62
N ASP A 271 21.12 23.66 -29.21
CA ASP A 271 20.12 22.90 -30.01
C ASP A 271 18.70 23.22 -29.51
N TRP A 272 18.18 24.38 -29.89
CA TRP A 272 16.80 24.76 -29.59
C TRP A 272 15.84 23.92 -30.44
N SER A 273 15.31 22.84 -29.86
CA SER A 273 14.24 22.03 -30.45
C SER A 273 12.99 22.12 -29.56
N ILE A 274 11.82 21.76 -30.09
CA ILE A 274 10.57 21.81 -29.31
C ILE A 274 10.60 20.90 -28.07
N ALA A 275 11.50 19.91 -28.05
CA ALA A 275 11.74 19.01 -26.93
C ALA A 275 12.65 19.60 -25.82
N SER A 276 13.30 20.76 -26.04
CA SER A 276 14.24 21.37 -25.09
C SER A 276 13.67 22.56 -24.31
N LYS A 277 12.33 22.68 -24.23
CA LYS A 277 11.61 23.78 -23.56
C LYS A 277 11.41 23.57 -22.05
N THR A 278 11.67 22.37 -21.58
CA THR A 278 11.72 22.01 -20.17
C THR A 278 13.09 21.39 -19.88
N ILE A 279 13.56 21.56 -18.63
CA ILE A 279 14.81 20.97 -18.16
C ILE A 279 14.59 20.32 -16.80
N ASN A 280 15.30 19.21 -16.58
CA ASN A 280 15.37 18.56 -15.28
C ASN A 280 16.57 19.11 -14.50
N GLN A 281 16.33 19.55 -13.28
CA GLN A 281 17.38 19.97 -12.35
C GLN A 281 17.29 19.18 -11.05
N ASP A 282 18.39 19.17 -10.29
CA ASP A 282 18.39 18.61 -8.95
C ASP A 282 17.53 19.45 -8.00
N THR A 283 16.60 18.79 -7.32
CA THR A 283 15.77 19.44 -6.31
C THR A 283 16.64 19.85 -5.11
N PRO A 284 16.54 21.08 -4.60
CA PRO A 284 17.27 21.49 -3.39
C PRO A 284 16.97 20.59 -2.19
N VAL A 285 17.98 20.28 -1.37
CA VAL A 285 17.84 19.38 -0.20
C VAL A 285 16.71 19.85 0.74
N SER A 286 16.58 21.15 0.96
CA SER A 286 15.50 21.72 1.77
C SER A 286 14.10 21.35 1.26
N LYS A 287 13.90 21.39 -0.08
CA LYS A 287 12.65 20.96 -0.72
C LYS A 287 12.45 19.45 -0.69
N ARG A 288 13.52 18.64 -0.80
CA ARG A 288 13.43 17.17 -0.70
C ARG A 288 12.93 16.72 0.68
N GLN A 289 13.29 17.46 1.73
CA GLN A 289 12.89 17.17 3.10
C GLN A 289 11.46 17.60 3.46
N MET A 290 10.79 18.38 2.61
CA MET A 290 9.41 18.81 2.77
C MET A 290 8.45 17.93 1.98
N PHE A 291 7.18 17.90 2.38
CA PHE A 291 6.10 17.39 1.54
C PHE A 291 5.76 18.42 0.46
N ALA A 292 5.42 17.95 -0.75
CA ALA A 292 5.06 18.80 -1.89
C ALA A 292 3.63 19.38 -1.81
N LEU A 293 2.81 18.88 -0.88
CA LEU A 293 1.46 19.33 -0.58
C LEU A 293 1.27 19.49 0.93
N GLU A 294 0.47 20.48 1.30
CA GLU A 294 -0.05 20.66 2.66
C GLU A 294 -1.34 19.81 2.88
N ASP A 295 -1.72 19.58 4.13
CA ASP A 295 -2.85 18.71 4.47
C ASP A 295 -4.17 19.21 3.86
N GLU A 296 -4.43 20.52 3.87
CA GLU A 296 -5.65 21.10 3.27
C GLU A 296 -5.70 20.92 1.75
N GLU A 297 -4.53 20.89 1.10
CA GLU A 297 -4.40 20.69 -0.34
C GLU A 297 -4.65 19.23 -0.71
N ILE A 298 -4.16 18.30 0.11
CA ILE A 298 -4.42 16.86 -0.02
C ILE A 298 -5.92 16.59 0.09
N GLU A 299 -6.60 17.13 1.11
CA GLU A 299 -8.04 16.92 1.29
C GLU A 299 -8.88 17.58 0.19
N LYS A 300 -8.53 18.80 -0.24
CA LYS A 300 -9.19 19.48 -1.37
C LYS A 300 -9.06 18.67 -2.66
N LEU A 301 -7.86 18.17 -2.96
CA LEU A 301 -7.62 17.35 -4.14
C LEU A 301 -8.37 16.01 -4.06
N ALA A 302 -8.35 15.34 -2.92
CA ALA A 302 -9.12 14.11 -2.71
C ALA A 302 -10.63 14.34 -2.89
N HIS A 303 -11.14 15.50 -2.45
CA HIS A 303 -12.55 15.86 -2.64
C HIS A 303 -12.89 16.04 -4.12
N TRP A 304 -12.03 16.72 -4.89
CA TRP A 304 -12.18 16.82 -6.35
C TRP A 304 -12.14 15.43 -7.01
N CYS A 305 -11.25 14.55 -6.58
CA CYS A 305 -11.18 13.17 -7.10
C CYS A 305 -12.50 12.42 -6.87
N LEU A 306 -13.15 12.57 -5.71
CA LEU A 306 -14.46 11.98 -5.43
C LEU A 306 -15.58 12.54 -6.31
N LEU A 307 -15.58 13.85 -6.57
CA LEU A 307 -16.56 14.47 -7.45
C LEU A 307 -16.41 13.96 -8.89
N ILE A 308 -15.17 13.79 -9.36
CA ILE A 308 -14.85 13.24 -10.68
C ILE A 308 -15.26 11.77 -10.76
N GLU A 309 -14.88 10.93 -9.79
CA GLU A 309 -15.30 9.51 -9.71
C GLU A 309 -16.83 9.37 -9.74
N LYS A 310 -17.53 10.19 -8.95
CA LYS A 310 -19.00 10.18 -8.91
C LYS A 310 -19.62 10.58 -10.26
N HIS A 311 -19.02 11.53 -10.96
CA HIS A 311 -19.50 11.99 -12.27
C HIS A 311 -19.34 10.90 -13.34
N TYR A 312 -18.19 10.23 -13.38
CA TYR A 312 -17.90 9.19 -14.38
C TYR A 312 -18.43 7.80 -13.99
N GLY A 313 -18.82 7.59 -12.73
CA GLY A 313 -19.47 6.36 -12.26
C GLY A 313 -18.52 5.18 -12.01
N GLY A 314 -17.21 5.43 -11.92
CA GLY A 314 -16.20 4.40 -11.69
C GLY A 314 -14.85 4.98 -11.28
N PRO A 315 -13.87 4.14 -10.91
CA PRO A 315 -12.56 4.61 -10.47
C PRO A 315 -11.82 5.39 -11.55
N MET A 316 -11.05 6.40 -11.13
CA MET A 316 -10.42 7.38 -12.02
C MET A 316 -8.92 7.51 -11.75
N ASP A 317 -8.16 7.73 -12.83
CA ASP A 317 -6.77 8.18 -12.88
C ASP A 317 -6.76 9.67 -13.28
N ILE A 318 -6.21 10.52 -12.42
CA ILE A 318 -6.34 11.98 -12.49
C ILE A 318 -4.95 12.61 -12.40
N GLU A 319 -4.63 13.49 -13.35
CA GLU A 319 -3.42 14.33 -13.30
C GLU A 319 -3.80 15.73 -12.79
N TRP A 320 -2.97 16.27 -11.90
CA TRP A 320 -3.21 17.57 -11.28
C TRP A 320 -1.93 18.42 -11.20
N ALA A 321 -2.11 19.74 -11.10
CA ALA A 321 -1.03 20.71 -10.99
C ALA A 321 -1.40 21.82 -10.01
N LYS A 322 -0.44 22.24 -9.17
CA LYS A 322 -0.54 23.44 -8.34
C LYS A 322 0.17 24.58 -9.05
N ASP A 323 -0.51 25.69 -9.26
CA ASP A 323 0.11 26.87 -9.86
C ASP A 323 0.96 27.62 -8.82
N GLY A 324 2.22 27.91 -9.13
CA GLY A 324 3.11 28.65 -8.21
C GLY A 324 2.90 30.17 -8.22
N LEU A 325 2.06 30.73 -9.09
CA LEU A 325 1.73 32.16 -9.12
C LEU A 325 0.46 32.46 -8.32
N ASP A 326 -0.61 31.69 -8.51
CA ASP A 326 -1.89 31.91 -7.82
C ASP A 326 -2.12 30.98 -6.61
N GLY A 327 -1.31 29.93 -6.45
CA GLY A 327 -1.38 28.96 -5.37
C GLY A 327 -2.55 27.97 -5.45
N GLN A 328 -3.34 27.98 -6.53
CA GLN A 328 -4.49 27.11 -6.72
C GLN A 328 -4.11 25.76 -7.33
N LEU A 329 -4.94 24.76 -7.04
CA LEU A 329 -4.90 23.46 -7.68
C LEU A 329 -5.71 23.48 -8.97
N TYR A 330 -5.30 22.65 -9.93
CA TYR A 330 -5.94 22.45 -11.22
C TYR A 330 -5.92 20.96 -11.58
N ILE A 331 -7.00 20.45 -12.16
CA ILE A 331 -7.05 19.13 -12.79
C ILE A 331 -6.68 19.30 -14.27
N VAL A 332 -5.61 18.64 -14.71
CA VAL A 332 -5.08 18.77 -16.07
C VAL A 332 -5.40 17.58 -16.96
N GLN A 333 -5.86 16.46 -16.37
CA GLN A 333 -6.38 15.30 -17.09
C GLN A 333 -7.19 14.42 -16.12
N ALA A 334 -8.22 13.73 -16.63
CA ALA A 334 -8.89 12.65 -15.90
C ALA A 334 -9.37 11.58 -16.87
N ARG A 335 -9.23 10.31 -16.50
CA ARG A 335 -9.70 9.16 -17.29
C ARG A 335 -10.06 7.99 -16.39
N PRO A 336 -10.88 7.03 -16.86
CA PRO A 336 -11.16 5.81 -16.11
C PRO A 336 -9.89 5.02 -15.79
N GLU A 337 -9.81 4.47 -14.60
CA GLU A 337 -8.81 3.47 -14.22
C GLU A 337 -9.16 2.14 -14.90
N THR A 338 -8.17 1.45 -15.49
CA THR A 338 -8.41 0.29 -16.39
C THR A 338 -7.79 -1.02 -15.90
N VAL A 339 -6.89 -1.00 -14.93
CA VAL A 339 -6.17 -2.19 -14.43
C VAL A 339 -7.05 -3.01 -13.50
N HIS A 340 -7.73 -2.36 -12.54
CA HIS A 340 -8.55 -3.06 -11.55
C HIS A 340 -10.02 -3.07 -11.91
N SER A 341 -10.50 -2.09 -12.68
CA SER A 341 -11.88 -2.09 -13.19
C SER A 341 -12.22 -3.30 -14.07
N GLN A 342 -11.22 -3.91 -14.71
CA GLN A 342 -11.36 -5.14 -15.52
C GLN A 342 -11.34 -6.43 -14.69
N ARG A 343 -10.89 -6.37 -13.43
CA ARG A 343 -10.90 -7.52 -12.51
C ARG A 343 -12.29 -7.67 -11.89
N SER A 344 -13.24 -8.15 -12.68
CA SER A 344 -14.60 -8.47 -12.21
C SER A 344 -14.69 -9.80 -11.44
N GLY A 345 -13.56 -10.40 -11.07
CA GLY A 345 -13.47 -11.67 -10.33
C GLY A 345 -12.90 -11.43 -8.92
N GLY A 346 -13.45 -12.14 -7.93
CA GLY A 346 -13.04 -12.05 -6.53
C GLY A 346 -11.54 -12.28 -6.30
N PHE A 347 -11.09 -11.97 -5.08
CA PHE A 347 -9.69 -12.14 -4.68
C PHE A 347 -9.24 -13.60 -4.83
N SER A 348 -8.21 -13.84 -5.65
CA SER A 348 -7.59 -15.15 -5.79
C SER A 348 -6.42 -15.30 -4.81
N LEU A 349 -6.41 -16.41 -4.07
CA LEU A 349 -5.31 -16.77 -3.19
C LEU A 349 -4.42 -17.77 -3.91
N LYS A 350 -3.10 -17.60 -3.87
CA LYS A 350 -2.17 -18.50 -4.56
C LYS A 350 -1.87 -19.75 -3.74
N GLU A 351 -2.22 -20.91 -4.26
CA GLU A 351 -1.72 -22.22 -3.84
C GLU A 351 -0.47 -22.58 -4.65
N PHE A 352 0.46 -23.33 -4.03
CA PHE A 352 1.73 -23.70 -4.64
C PHE A 352 1.87 -25.23 -4.67
N GLU A 353 2.12 -25.81 -5.85
CA GLU A 353 2.36 -27.24 -6.04
C GLU A 353 3.74 -27.47 -6.67
N LEU A 354 4.64 -28.17 -5.98
CA LEU A 354 5.98 -28.43 -6.50
C LEU A 354 5.95 -29.48 -7.62
N LEU A 355 6.42 -29.14 -8.82
CA LEU A 355 6.35 -30.02 -10.00
C LEU A 355 7.49 -31.04 -10.07
N SER A 356 8.60 -30.75 -9.41
CA SER A 356 9.78 -31.63 -9.43
C SER A 356 10.51 -31.60 -8.09
N MET A 357 10.97 -32.78 -7.67
CA MET A 357 11.78 -32.95 -6.45
C MET A 357 13.26 -32.76 -6.78
N GLY A 358 13.94 -31.89 -6.04
CA GLY A 358 15.40 -31.69 -6.11
C GLY A 358 16.17 -32.46 -5.03
N GLU A 359 17.49 -32.24 -4.98
CA GLU A 359 18.31 -32.65 -3.83
C GLU A 359 17.94 -31.82 -2.60
N ILE A 360 17.63 -32.49 -1.49
CA ILE A 360 17.30 -31.83 -0.22
C ILE A 360 18.60 -31.43 0.47
N LEU A 361 18.76 -30.14 0.75
CA LEU A 361 19.87 -29.61 1.53
C LEU A 361 19.58 -29.74 3.01
N VAL A 362 18.48 -29.15 3.47
CA VAL A 362 18.07 -29.16 4.88
C VAL A 362 16.56 -29.24 5.03
N LYS A 363 16.13 -29.69 6.20
CA LYS A 363 14.72 -29.70 6.63
C LYS A 363 14.61 -28.94 7.94
N GLY A 364 13.47 -28.33 8.17
CA GLY A 364 13.15 -27.67 9.42
C GLY A 364 11.65 -27.47 9.56
N ALA A 365 11.27 -26.66 10.53
CA ALA A 365 9.88 -26.31 10.71
C ALA A 365 9.48 -25.22 9.70
N GLY A 366 8.57 -25.54 8.79
CA GLY A 366 8.07 -24.62 7.76
C GLY A 366 7.05 -23.64 8.32
N VAL A 367 7.11 -22.40 7.86
CA VAL A 367 6.26 -21.29 8.29
C VAL A 367 5.53 -20.72 7.07
N GLY A 368 4.20 -20.80 7.11
CA GLY A 368 3.32 -20.39 6.04
C GLY A 368 3.25 -21.37 4.86
N THR A 369 2.57 -20.97 3.79
CA THR A 369 2.40 -21.76 2.57
C THR A 369 2.96 -21.00 1.37
N LYS A 370 4.20 -21.30 0.99
CA LYS A 370 4.90 -20.59 -0.09
C LYS A 370 6.06 -21.41 -0.64
N ILE A 371 6.30 -21.28 -1.94
CA ILE A 371 7.51 -21.77 -2.61
C ILE A 371 8.28 -20.56 -3.15
N VAL A 372 9.57 -20.46 -2.83
CA VAL A 372 10.43 -19.39 -3.35
C VAL A 372 11.78 -19.93 -3.76
N SER A 373 12.38 -19.36 -4.79
CA SER A 373 13.75 -19.64 -5.21
C SER A 373 14.59 -18.37 -5.15
N GLY A 374 15.82 -18.47 -4.66
CA GLY A 374 16.70 -17.32 -4.52
C GLY A 374 18.12 -17.70 -4.13
N LYS A 375 19.03 -16.72 -4.20
CA LYS A 375 20.40 -16.89 -3.69
C LYS A 375 20.37 -16.84 -2.17
N ALA A 376 20.97 -17.84 -1.53
CA ALA A 376 21.20 -17.87 -0.10
C ALA A 376 22.30 -16.88 0.28
N ARG A 377 22.08 -16.09 1.33
CA ARG A 377 23.07 -15.20 1.95
C ARG A 377 23.27 -15.60 3.39
N LEU A 378 24.49 -15.99 3.73
CA LEU A 378 24.83 -16.35 5.10
C LEU A 378 25.26 -15.09 5.84
N LEU A 379 24.46 -14.69 6.83
CA LEU A 379 24.77 -13.57 7.72
C LEU A 379 24.86 -14.07 9.16
N ASP A 380 25.94 -13.70 9.84
CA ASP A 380 26.13 -14.01 11.26
C ASP A 380 25.45 -12.98 12.17
N SER A 381 25.26 -11.75 11.65
CA SER A 381 24.75 -10.64 12.44
C SER A 381 24.06 -9.56 11.59
N PRO A 382 23.15 -8.75 12.17
CA PRO A 382 22.41 -7.70 11.47
C PRO A 382 23.30 -6.64 10.79
N GLU A 383 24.49 -6.39 11.33
CA GLU A 383 25.42 -5.39 10.80
C GLU A 383 25.96 -5.75 9.41
N GLN A 384 25.73 -6.98 8.96
CA GLN A 384 26.14 -7.46 7.64
C GLN A 384 25.08 -7.24 6.55
N ILE A 385 24.06 -6.41 6.81
CA ILE A 385 22.94 -6.14 5.90
C ILE A 385 23.36 -5.78 4.47
N ASP A 386 24.51 -5.10 4.30
CA ASP A 386 25.01 -4.67 2.99
C ASP A 386 25.32 -5.85 2.04
N LYS A 387 25.47 -7.06 2.57
CA LYS A 387 25.69 -8.29 1.79
C LYS A 387 24.39 -8.90 1.22
N LEU A 388 23.24 -8.48 1.72
CA LEU A 388 21.93 -9.02 1.38
C LEU A 388 21.21 -8.09 0.41
N GLN A 389 20.81 -8.63 -0.74
CA GLN A 389 19.99 -7.90 -1.70
C GLN A 389 18.50 -8.23 -1.56
N GLU A 390 17.66 -7.34 -2.07
CA GLU A 390 16.22 -7.53 -2.06
C GLU A 390 15.83 -8.78 -2.86
N GLY A 391 14.94 -9.60 -2.27
CA GLY A 391 14.51 -10.87 -2.85
C GLY A 391 15.46 -12.05 -2.65
N GLU A 392 16.62 -11.87 -1.99
CA GLU A 392 17.50 -12.98 -1.61
C GLU A 392 16.98 -13.73 -0.37
N ILE A 393 17.57 -14.91 -0.10
CA ILE A 393 17.18 -15.79 0.99
C ILE A 393 18.19 -15.64 2.12
N LEU A 394 17.74 -15.18 3.28
CA LEU A 394 18.58 -15.06 4.46
C LEU A 394 18.81 -16.44 5.10
N VAL A 395 20.07 -16.77 5.38
CA VAL A 395 20.47 -17.93 6.19
C VAL A 395 21.26 -17.43 7.39
N THR A 396 20.82 -17.75 8.61
CA THR A 396 21.50 -17.34 9.84
C THR A 396 21.26 -18.33 10.99
N HIS A 397 21.97 -18.18 12.11
CA HIS A 397 21.78 -19.05 13.27
C HIS A 397 20.46 -18.76 14.00
N ILE A 398 20.17 -17.49 14.27
CA ILE A 398 18.98 -17.03 15.01
C ILE A 398 18.68 -15.57 14.64
N THR A 399 17.42 -15.14 14.77
CA THR A 399 17.01 -13.74 14.60
C THR A 399 16.55 -13.13 15.93
N SER A 400 16.87 -11.87 16.14
CA SER A 400 16.33 -10.96 17.17
C SER A 400 15.57 -9.80 16.49
N PRO A 401 14.87 -8.92 17.23
CA PRO A 401 14.24 -7.72 16.66
C PRO A 401 15.18 -6.79 15.87
N ASP A 402 16.49 -6.83 16.14
CA ASP A 402 17.49 -6.11 15.33
C ASP A 402 17.50 -6.51 13.85
N TRP A 403 16.97 -7.70 13.55
CA TRP A 403 16.85 -8.21 12.19
C TRP A 403 15.61 -7.68 11.48
N ASP A 404 14.64 -7.03 12.15
CA ASP A 404 13.38 -6.58 11.54
C ASP A 404 13.55 -5.80 10.23
N PRO A 405 14.48 -4.83 10.13
CA PRO A 405 14.71 -4.09 8.88
C PRO A 405 15.23 -4.99 7.74
N ILE A 406 15.92 -6.07 8.08
CA ILE A 406 16.49 -7.08 7.16
C ILE A 406 15.39 -8.03 6.68
N LEU A 407 14.59 -8.53 7.62
CA LEU A 407 13.55 -9.54 7.38
C LEU A 407 12.40 -9.04 6.48
N LYS A 408 12.29 -7.73 6.28
CA LYS A 408 11.38 -7.13 5.30
C LYS A 408 11.83 -7.22 3.85
N LYS A 409 13.14 -7.37 3.61
CA LYS A 409 13.73 -7.35 2.25
C LYS A 409 13.90 -8.73 1.64
N VAL A 410 13.73 -9.79 2.44
CA VAL A 410 14.05 -11.17 2.04
C VAL A 410 12.84 -11.87 1.43
N SER A 411 13.10 -12.76 0.48
CA SER A 411 12.07 -13.63 -0.08
C SER A 411 11.81 -14.85 0.81
N ALA A 412 12.84 -15.31 1.53
CA ALA A 412 12.73 -16.33 2.56
C ALA A 412 13.79 -16.20 3.67
N ILE A 413 13.50 -16.81 4.82
CA ILE A 413 14.34 -16.85 6.02
C ILE A 413 14.62 -18.31 6.40
N ILE A 414 15.88 -18.66 6.58
CA ILE A 414 16.30 -19.98 7.04
C ILE A 414 17.12 -19.79 8.32
N THR A 415 16.68 -20.39 9.42
CA THR A 415 17.42 -20.35 10.70
C THR A 415 17.78 -21.73 11.22
N ASP A 416 18.98 -21.87 11.77
CA ASP A 416 19.39 -23.12 12.44
C ASP A 416 18.58 -23.36 13.71
N ARG A 417 18.28 -22.28 14.43
CA ARG A 417 17.57 -22.27 15.71
C ARG A 417 16.21 -21.59 15.58
N GLY A 418 15.36 -21.79 16.58
CA GLY A 418 13.99 -21.29 16.60
C GLY A 418 12.94 -22.31 16.14
N GLY A 419 11.74 -22.25 16.73
CA GLY A 419 10.58 -23.08 16.36
C GLY A 419 9.54 -22.30 15.56
N VAL A 420 8.42 -22.93 15.20
CA VAL A 420 7.32 -22.29 14.44
C VAL A 420 6.77 -21.03 15.10
N THR A 421 7.07 -20.71 16.35
CA THR A 421 6.63 -19.48 17.03
C THR A 421 7.76 -18.50 17.35
N SER A 422 8.97 -18.78 16.86
CA SER A 422 10.15 -17.93 17.05
C SER A 422 10.00 -16.57 16.37
N HIS A 423 10.89 -15.64 16.70
CA HIS A 423 10.96 -14.31 16.09
C HIS A 423 10.94 -14.36 14.55
N ALA A 424 11.84 -15.14 13.94
CA ALA A 424 11.88 -15.35 12.49
C ALA A 424 10.54 -15.85 11.93
N ALA A 425 9.90 -16.79 12.61
CA ALA A 425 8.62 -17.34 12.18
C ALA A 425 7.47 -16.34 12.30
N ILE A 426 7.49 -15.49 13.34
CA ILE A 426 6.51 -14.41 13.51
C ILE A 426 6.64 -13.40 12.39
N ILE A 427 7.85 -12.87 12.17
CA ILE A 427 8.08 -11.86 11.14
C ILE A 427 7.79 -12.42 9.74
N ALA A 428 8.18 -13.66 9.44
CA ALA A 428 7.90 -14.28 8.15
C ALA A 428 6.40 -14.32 7.81
N ARG A 429 5.54 -14.62 8.80
CA ARG A 429 4.08 -14.58 8.63
C ARG A 429 3.56 -13.16 8.44
N GLU A 430 4.16 -12.20 9.13
CA GLU A 430 3.76 -10.79 9.06
C GLU A 430 4.14 -10.15 7.72
N THR A 431 5.32 -10.48 7.19
CA THR A 431 5.84 -9.95 5.91
C THR A 431 5.43 -10.80 4.70
N GLY A 432 4.88 -12.00 4.92
CA GLY A 432 4.56 -12.97 3.87
C GLY A 432 5.80 -13.61 3.22
N ALA A 433 6.96 -13.54 3.87
CA ALA A 433 8.16 -14.28 3.47
C ALA A 433 8.01 -15.77 3.81
N ALA A 434 8.63 -16.66 3.02
CA ALA A 434 8.70 -18.06 3.41
C ALA A 434 9.71 -18.20 4.57
N ALA A 435 9.48 -19.05 5.56
CA ALA A 435 10.52 -19.33 6.53
C ALA A 435 10.62 -20.80 6.92
N ILE A 436 11.86 -21.27 7.08
CA ILE A 436 12.18 -22.59 7.63
C ILE A 436 13.09 -22.37 8.84
N VAL A 437 12.56 -22.67 10.01
CA VAL A 437 13.24 -22.41 11.28
C VAL A 437 13.61 -23.72 11.96
N GLY A 438 14.70 -23.72 12.71
CA GLY A 438 15.13 -24.91 13.43
C GLY A 438 15.74 -25.98 12.52
N THR A 439 16.47 -25.58 11.48
CA THR A 439 17.13 -26.53 10.56
C THR A 439 18.30 -27.28 11.19
N THR A 440 18.76 -26.85 12.37
CA THR A 440 19.92 -27.35 13.13
C THR A 440 21.28 -27.13 12.49
N ASN A 441 21.42 -27.23 11.16
CA ASN A 441 22.68 -27.12 10.42
C ASN A 441 22.56 -26.40 9.06
N GLY A 442 21.55 -25.54 8.88
CA GLY A 442 21.34 -24.75 7.66
C GLY A 442 22.54 -23.89 7.29
N THR A 443 23.16 -23.20 8.25
CA THR A 443 24.36 -22.36 8.03
C THR A 443 25.61 -23.17 7.67
N GLU A 444 25.65 -24.47 7.97
CA GLU A 444 26.79 -25.33 7.64
C GLU A 444 26.64 -26.00 6.27
N VAL A 445 25.41 -26.33 5.89
CA VAL A 445 25.10 -27.07 4.65
C VAL A 445 24.93 -26.13 3.45
N ILE A 446 24.26 -24.99 3.64
CA ILE A 446 23.97 -24.04 2.57
C ILE A 446 25.18 -23.12 2.39
N LYS A 447 25.67 -22.98 1.16
CA LYS A 447 26.82 -22.11 0.85
C LYS A 447 26.37 -20.69 0.54
N ASP A 448 27.17 -19.70 0.92
CA ASP A 448 26.91 -18.31 0.56
C ASP A 448 26.87 -18.12 -0.97
N GLY A 449 25.82 -17.48 -1.46
CA GLY A 449 25.51 -17.31 -2.87
C GLY A 449 24.91 -18.52 -3.58
N GLN A 450 24.67 -19.64 -2.88
CA GLN A 450 24.06 -20.83 -3.47
C GLN A 450 22.60 -20.57 -3.85
N LEU A 451 22.21 -21.00 -5.05
CA LEU A 451 20.81 -20.97 -5.46
C LEU A 451 20.04 -22.11 -4.77
N VAL A 452 18.98 -21.77 -4.06
CA VAL A 452 18.14 -22.72 -3.31
C VAL A 452 16.66 -22.46 -3.54
N THR A 453 15.85 -23.50 -3.38
CA THR A 453 14.38 -23.41 -3.36
C THR A 453 13.89 -23.73 -1.96
N VAL A 454 13.13 -22.82 -1.36
CA VAL A 454 12.48 -22.98 -0.06
C VAL A 454 11.03 -23.35 -0.29
N VAL A 455 10.61 -24.49 0.27
CA VAL A 455 9.24 -25.00 0.19
C VAL A 455 8.67 -25.08 1.60
N CYS A 456 7.58 -24.34 1.83
CA CYS A 456 6.76 -24.42 3.04
C CYS A 456 5.36 -24.90 2.66
N ASP A 457 4.94 -26.03 3.22
CA ASP A 457 3.69 -26.71 2.84
C ASP A 457 2.49 -26.41 3.77
N GLY A 458 2.65 -25.47 4.70
CA GLY A 458 1.60 -25.10 5.65
C GLY A 458 1.24 -26.19 6.68
N SER A 459 2.04 -27.24 6.83
CA SER A 459 1.83 -28.36 7.77
C SER A 459 2.99 -28.55 8.76
N SER A 460 3.65 -27.43 9.11
CA SER A 460 4.85 -27.39 9.96
C SER A 460 6.12 -27.98 9.34
N ASN A 461 6.07 -28.48 8.10
CA ASN A 461 7.22 -29.04 7.40
C ASN A 461 7.80 -28.03 6.41
N GLY A 462 9.11 -27.80 6.50
CA GLY A 462 9.85 -26.94 5.61
C GLY A 462 11.02 -27.71 4.99
N VAL A 463 11.18 -27.61 3.67
CA VAL A 463 12.28 -28.24 2.95
C VAL A 463 13.03 -27.23 2.10
N VAL A 464 14.36 -27.23 2.20
CA VAL A 464 15.26 -26.47 1.32
C VAL A 464 15.86 -27.42 0.31
N TYR A 465 15.66 -27.14 -0.98
CA TYR A 465 16.24 -27.88 -2.08
C TYR A 465 17.40 -27.13 -2.74
N ALA A 466 18.34 -27.87 -3.30
CA ALA A 466 19.39 -27.32 -4.13
C ALA A 466 18.85 -26.87 -5.50
N GLY A 467 19.26 -25.69 -5.96
CA GLY A 467 18.87 -25.12 -7.25
C GLY A 467 17.52 -24.40 -7.21
N ALA A 468 17.09 -23.91 -8.37
CA ALA A 468 15.77 -23.32 -8.59
C ALA A 468 14.85 -24.39 -9.20
N LEU A 469 13.92 -24.91 -8.41
CA LEU A 469 12.95 -25.92 -8.84
C LEU A 469 11.73 -25.25 -9.47
N GLN A 470 10.97 -26.03 -10.24
CA GLN A 470 9.71 -25.57 -10.84
C GLN A 470 8.52 -25.96 -9.96
N TRP A 471 7.56 -25.04 -9.84
CA TRP A 471 6.27 -25.24 -9.18
C TRP A 471 5.15 -24.65 -10.04
N GLU A 472 3.93 -25.15 -9.83
CA GLU A 472 2.69 -24.54 -10.33
C GLU A 472 2.10 -23.65 -9.25
N GLU A 473 1.57 -22.51 -9.67
CA GLU A 473 0.78 -21.61 -8.83
C GLU A 473 -0.68 -21.72 -9.29
N ARG A 474 -1.60 -22.02 -8.36
CA ARG A 474 -3.04 -22.05 -8.64
C ARG A 474 -3.73 -20.91 -7.91
N ASP A 475 -4.56 -20.18 -8.65
CA ASP A 475 -5.44 -19.17 -8.09
C ASP A 475 -6.69 -19.83 -7.50
N VAL A 476 -6.83 -19.83 -6.17
CA VAL A 476 -8.03 -20.26 -5.45
C VAL A 476 -9.02 -19.12 -5.42
N ASP A 477 -10.14 -19.29 -6.11
CA ASP A 477 -11.27 -18.36 -6.05
C ASP A 477 -11.96 -18.45 -4.68
N THR A 478 -11.82 -17.40 -3.88
CA THR A 478 -12.42 -17.31 -2.55
C THR A 478 -13.89 -16.91 -2.58
N SER A 479 -14.44 -16.49 -3.73
CA SER A 479 -15.80 -15.93 -3.82
C SER A 479 -16.92 -16.93 -3.49
N ASN A 480 -16.65 -18.23 -3.63
CA ASN A 480 -17.60 -19.30 -3.37
C ASN A 480 -17.40 -19.99 -2.00
N LEU A 481 -16.47 -19.50 -1.17
CA LEU A 481 -16.28 -20.01 0.17
C LEU A 481 -17.52 -19.70 1.01
N LYS A 482 -18.13 -20.74 1.56
CA LYS A 482 -19.17 -20.58 2.58
C LYS A 482 -18.48 -20.27 3.89
N MET A 483 -19.00 -19.29 4.63
CA MET A 483 -18.47 -18.90 5.94
C MET A 483 -19.00 -19.79 7.07
N PRO A 484 -18.22 -20.01 8.15
CA PRO A 484 -18.69 -20.60 9.41
C PRO A 484 -19.62 -19.66 10.18
N GLU A 485 -20.22 -20.15 11.28
CA GLU A 485 -20.96 -19.34 12.25
C GLU A 485 -20.02 -18.59 13.21
N ILE A 486 -18.87 -19.16 13.53
CA ILE A 486 -17.81 -18.52 14.34
C ILE A 486 -17.08 -17.49 13.49
N ASP A 487 -16.84 -16.30 14.05
CA ASP A 487 -16.15 -15.22 13.35
C ASP A 487 -14.71 -15.61 13.00
N VAL A 488 -14.35 -15.48 11.73
CA VAL A 488 -12.99 -15.71 11.23
C VAL A 488 -12.30 -14.38 11.07
N MET A 489 -11.25 -14.17 11.87
CA MET A 489 -10.54 -12.91 11.95
C MET A 489 -9.11 -13.04 11.44
N LEU A 490 -8.45 -11.92 11.17
CA LEU A 490 -7.04 -11.89 10.82
C LEU A 490 -6.14 -11.47 11.98
N ILE A 491 -4.89 -11.90 11.90
CA ILE A 491 -3.75 -11.37 12.65
C ILE A 491 -2.93 -10.54 11.65
N LEU A 492 -2.79 -9.25 11.93
CA LEU A 492 -2.04 -8.32 11.09
C LEU A 492 -1.07 -7.48 11.92
N ALA A 493 -0.07 -6.93 11.25
CA ALA A 493 0.90 -6.00 11.84
C ALA A 493 1.32 -4.93 10.83
N ASP A 494 1.42 -5.31 9.55
CA ASP A 494 1.84 -4.42 8.48
C ASP A 494 0.67 -3.64 7.85
N PRO A 495 0.64 -2.29 7.95
CA PRO A 495 -0.37 -1.48 7.28
C PRO A 495 -0.30 -1.55 5.74
N GLU A 496 0.86 -1.81 5.14
CA GLU A 496 1.01 -1.82 3.67
C GLU A 496 0.28 -3.00 3.03
N GLN A 497 0.10 -4.10 3.77
CA GLN A 497 -0.60 -5.28 3.31
C GLN A 497 -2.10 -5.25 3.63
N ALA A 498 -2.57 -4.29 4.42
CA ALA A 498 -3.94 -4.27 4.94
C ALA A 498 -5.00 -4.22 3.83
N PHE A 499 -4.80 -3.37 2.82
CA PHE A 499 -5.73 -3.25 1.69
C PHE A 499 -5.85 -4.55 0.89
N LYS A 500 -4.73 -5.23 0.65
CA LYS A 500 -4.70 -6.53 -0.02
C LYS A 500 -5.49 -7.57 0.76
N TRP A 501 -5.24 -7.70 2.06
CA TRP A 501 -5.90 -8.73 2.87
C TRP A 501 -7.34 -8.39 3.22
N SER A 502 -7.76 -7.14 3.06
CA SER A 502 -9.16 -6.74 3.26
C SER A 502 -10.15 -7.42 2.31
N PHE A 503 -9.68 -7.93 1.17
CA PHE A 503 -10.49 -8.66 0.21
C PHE A 503 -10.77 -10.12 0.59
N LEU A 504 -10.08 -10.65 1.61
CA LEU A 504 -10.38 -11.98 2.12
C LEU A 504 -11.79 -12.03 2.73
N PRO A 505 -12.50 -13.17 2.60
CA PRO A 505 -13.80 -13.36 3.25
C PRO A 505 -13.59 -13.62 4.75
N VAL A 506 -13.37 -12.54 5.50
CA VAL A 506 -13.12 -12.55 6.95
C VAL A 506 -13.94 -11.46 7.64
N ASP A 507 -14.22 -11.66 8.91
CA ASP A 507 -15.11 -10.83 9.73
C ASP A 507 -14.38 -9.62 10.35
N GLY A 508 -13.06 -9.55 10.19
CA GLY A 508 -12.24 -8.43 10.66
C GLY A 508 -10.81 -8.83 11.03
N VAL A 509 -10.23 -8.10 11.98
CA VAL A 509 -8.87 -8.33 12.50
C VAL A 509 -8.94 -8.50 14.01
N GLY A 510 -8.70 -9.71 14.50
CA GLY A 510 -8.81 -10.05 15.93
C GLY A 510 -7.51 -9.78 16.69
N LEU A 511 -6.42 -9.47 15.98
CA LEU A 511 -5.17 -9.01 16.56
C LEU A 511 -4.39 -8.14 15.57
N VAL A 512 -4.26 -6.85 15.88
CA VAL A 512 -3.23 -5.98 15.32
C VAL A 512 -2.08 -5.89 16.32
N ARG A 513 -0.87 -6.23 15.86
CA ARG A 513 0.38 -6.04 16.61
C ARG A 513 0.99 -4.70 16.27
N ILE A 514 1.14 -3.83 17.27
CA ILE A 514 1.70 -2.49 17.05
C ILE A 514 3.23 -2.46 17.09
N GLU A 515 3.87 -3.54 17.53
CA GLU A 515 5.32 -3.70 17.58
C GLU A 515 5.96 -3.47 16.22
N PHE A 516 5.32 -3.93 15.14
CA PHE A 516 5.80 -3.70 13.78
C PHE A 516 5.86 -2.21 13.42
N ALA A 517 4.84 -1.43 13.78
CA ALA A 517 4.82 0.02 13.55
C ALA A 517 5.92 0.71 14.37
N ILE A 518 6.13 0.28 15.61
CA ILE A 518 7.17 0.82 16.49
C ILE A 518 8.58 0.48 15.97
N SER A 519 8.88 -0.77 15.65
CA SER A 519 10.21 -1.18 15.15
C SER A 519 10.56 -0.58 13.79
N ASN A 520 9.58 -0.45 12.89
CA ASN A 520 9.88 -0.14 11.49
C ASN A 520 9.60 1.30 11.09
N SER A 521 8.43 1.82 11.46
CA SER A 521 8.02 3.17 11.08
C SER A 521 8.58 4.21 12.05
N ILE A 522 8.60 3.88 13.34
CA ILE A 522 9.00 4.81 14.41
C ILE A 522 10.49 4.66 14.76
N GLN A 523 11.00 3.43 14.90
CA GLN A 523 12.39 3.05 15.19
C GLN A 523 12.99 3.59 16.52
N ILE A 524 12.33 4.53 17.18
CA ILE A 524 12.82 5.26 18.36
C ILE A 524 12.06 4.82 19.60
N HIS A 525 12.78 4.65 20.71
CA HIS A 525 12.18 4.34 22.00
C HIS A 525 11.22 5.47 22.46
N PRO A 526 9.98 5.17 22.89
CA PRO A 526 9.00 6.20 23.25
C PRO A 526 9.48 7.18 24.33
N MET A 527 10.18 6.66 25.35
CA MET A 527 10.74 7.51 26.41
C MET A 527 11.88 8.41 25.94
N ALA A 528 12.59 8.05 24.86
CA ALA A 528 13.62 8.91 24.27
C ALA A 528 12.98 10.09 23.52
N LEU A 529 11.77 9.93 22.97
CA LEU A 529 10.99 11.03 22.39
C LEU A 529 10.34 11.89 23.48
N ALA A 530 9.77 11.26 24.52
CA ALA A 530 9.13 11.96 25.64
C ALA A 530 10.13 12.78 26.48
N HIS A 531 11.36 12.29 26.60
CA HIS A 531 12.43 12.94 27.37
C HIS A 531 13.70 13.16 26.52
N PHE A 532 13.53 13.74 25.34
CA PHE A 532 14.62 13.98 24.39
C PHE A 532 15.83 14.70 25.03
N ASP A 533 15.59 15.71 25.87
CA ASP A 533 16.65 16.44 26.55
C ASP A 533 17.50 15.56 27.48
N ALA A 534 16.89 14.53 28.08
CA ALA A 534 17.53 13.61 29.01
C ALA A 534 18.35 12.51 28.31
N VAL A 535 18.30 12.39 26.98
CA VAL A 535 19.15 11.45 26.24
C VAL A 535 20.62 11.86 26.37
N ASN A 536 21.49 10.95 26.81
CA ASN A 536 22.88 11.29 27.12
C ASN A 536 23.82 11.17 25.91
N ASP A 537 23.50 10.30 24.96
CA ASP A 537 24.35 10.00 23.80
C ASP A 537 24.12 11.02 22.66
N PRO A 538 25.14 11.80 22.25
CA PRO A 538 25.03 12.77 21.17
C PRO A 538 24.71 12.16 19.80
N GLU A 539 25.20 10.95 19.50
CA GLU A 539 24.94 10.28 18.23
C GLU A 539 23.48 9.84 18.13
N VAL A 540 22.95 9.30 19.24
CA VAL A 540 21.52 8.97 19.36
C VAL A 540 20.65 10.23 19.22
N LYS A 541 21.03 11.35 19.85
CA LYS A 541 20.29 12.62 19.70
C LYS A 541 20.24 13.06 18.24
N ALA A 542 21.37 13.07 17.54
CA ALA A 542 21.43 13.45 16.13
C ALA A 542 20.55 12.55 15.25
N ARG A 543 20.55 11.23 15.51
CA ARG A 543 19.71 10.28 14.78
C ARG A 543 18.21 10.49 15.03
N ILE A 544 17.82 10.77 16.27
CA ILE A 544 16.43 11.14 16.61
C ILE A 544 16.04 12.43 15.89
N GLU A 545 16.90 13.45 15.88
CA GLU A 545 16.64 14.72 15.19
C GLU A 545 16.42 14.52 13.69
N GLU A 546 17.21 13.66 13.05
CA GLU A 546 17.10 13.31 11.62
C GLU A 546 15.77 12.64 11.29
N LEU A 547 15.35 11.63 12.07
CA LEU A 547 14.10 10.92 11.85
C LEU A 547 12.86 11.79 12.14
N THR A 548 13.02 12.78 13.02
CA THR A 548 11.94 13.66 13.47
C THR A 548 12.02 15.06 12.85
N ILE A 549 12.67 15.20 11.70
CA ILE A 549 12.68 16.44 10.92
C ILE A 549 11.22 16.86 10.63
N GLY A 550 10.92 18.15 10.84
CA GLY A 550 9.57 18.70 10.70
C GLY A 550 8.72 18.64 11.97
N TYR A 551 9.12 17.86 12.97
CA TYR A 551 8.42 17.80 14.26
C TYR A 551 9.07 18.72 15.29
N LYS A 552 8.32 19.75 15.71
CA LYS A 552 8.72 20.65 16.82
C LYS A 552 8.67 19.91 18.17
N ASP A 553 7.59 19.18 18.42
CA ASP A 553 7.48 18.25 19.54
C ASP A 553 7.78 16.83 19.03
N LYS A 554 8.84 16.23 19.57
CA LYS A 554 9.30 14.89 19.16
C LYS A 554 8.29 13.80 19.53
N LYS A 555 7.46 14.01 20.55
CA LYS A 555 6.37 13.08 20.91
C LYS A 555 5.34 12.94 19.80
N GLN A 556 5.05 14.03 19.09
CA GLN A 556 4.05 14.04 18.03
C GLN A 556 4.45 13.12 16.87
N TYR A 557 5.74 12.91 16.62
CA TYR A 557 6.23 11.93 15.65
C TYR A 557 5.75 10.52 15.98
N PHE A 558 5.86 10.08 17.24
CA PHE A 558 5.37 8.77 17.67
C PHE A 558 3.86 8.65 17.44
N VAL A 559 3.12 9.66 17.92
CA VAL A 559 1.65 9.69 17.85
C VAL A 559 1.16 9.66 16.41
N ASP A 560 1.76 10.44 15.51
CA ASP A 560 1.38 10.51 14.11
C ASP A 560 1.73 9.22 13.35
N GLN A 561 2.93 8.66 13.55
CA GLN A 561 3.32 7.41 12.88
C GLN A 561 2.49 6.21 13.33
N LEU A 562 2.22 6.10 14.64
CA LEU A 562 1.40 5.02 15.17
C LEU A 562 -0.06 5.17 14.73
N SER A 563 -0.63 6.38 14.82
CA SER A 563 -2.02 6.61 14.38
C SER A 563 -2.20 6.34 12.89
N GLN A 564 -1.27 6.74 12.02
CA GLN A 564 -1.31 6.45 10.58
C GLN A 564 -1.27 4.94 10.30
N SER A 565 -0.39 4.21 10.98
CA SER A 565 -0.26 2.76 10.81
C SER A 565 -1.56 2.04 11.19
N ILE A 566 -2.14 2.37 12.34
CA ILE A 566 -3.37 1.73 12.82
C ILE A 566 -4.59 2.19 12.03
N ALA A 567 -4.68 3.47 11.67
CA ALA A 567 -5.77 3.99 10.85
C ALA A 567 -5.83 3.32 9.48
N THR A 568 -4.67 3.06 8.86
CA THR A 568 -4.59 2.37 7.57
C THR A 568 -5.19 0.96 7.66
N ILE A 569 -4.82 0.20 8.70
CA ILE A 569 -5.40 -1.14 8.94
C ILE A 569 -6.89 -1.04 9.23
N ALA A 570 -7.30 -0.14 10.13
CA ALA A 570 -8.70 0.03 10.50
C ALA A 570 -9.60 0.43 9.32
N ALA A 571 -9.13 1.34 8.46
CA ALA A 571 -9.85 1.77 7.26
C ALA A 571 -9.98 0.66 6.21
N ALA A 572 -8.99 -0.24 6.11
CA ALA A 572 -9.06 -1.40 5.23
C ALA A 572 -10.24 -2.32 5.57
N PHE A 573 -10.54 -2.46 6.87
CA PHE A 573 -11.59 -3.36 7.36
C PHE A 573 -12.92 -2.67 7.65
N ASP A 574 -12.99 -1.35 7.83
CA ASP A 574 -14.21 -0.60 8.17
C ASP A 574 -15.44 -1.01 7.32
N PRO A 575 -16.59 -1.39 7.94
CA PRO A 575 -16.90 -1.31 9.37
C PRO A 575 -16.57 -2.57 10.19
N ARG A 576 -15.86 -3.56 9.63
CA ARG A 576 -15.46 -4.77 10.36
C ARG A 576 -14.50 -4.44 11.51
N GLU A 577 -14.59 -5.24 12.56
CA GLU A 577 -13.86 -5.00 13.81
C GLU A 577 -12.35 -5.14 13.64
N VAL A 578 -11.60 -4.29 14.33
CA VAL A 578 -10.13 -4.33 14.37
C VAL A 578 -9.67 -4.21 15.82
N ILE A 579 -9.17 -5.29 16.40
CA ILE A 579 -8.70 -5.34 17.79
C ILE A 579 -7.20 -5.06 17.83
N VAL A 580 -6.82 -3.90 18.35
CA VAL A 580 -5.42 -3.46 18.46
C VAL A 580 -4.87 -3.80 19.83
N ARG A 581 -3.82 -4.63 19.85
CA ARG A 581 -3.09 -4.93 21.08
C ARG A 581 -2.11 -3.82 21.38
N MET A 582 -2.20 -3.23 22.58
CA MET A 582 -1.21 -2.27 23.06
C MET A 582 0.18 -2.93 23.15
N SER A 583 1.25 -2.14 23.24
CA SER A 583 2.61 -2.66 23.06
C SER A 583 2.99 -3.75 24.07
N ASP A 584 3.46 -4.90 23.59
CA ASP A 584 3.88 -6.03 24.42
C ASP A 584 5.38 -6.35 24.27
N PHE A 585 6.18 -5.35 23.91
CA PHE A 585 7.63 -5.52 23.88
C PHE A 585 8.19 -5.86 25.26
N LYS A 586 9.17 -6.76 25.26
CA LYS A 586 10.04 -7.06 26.39
C LYS A 586 11.11 -5.96 26.53
N THR A 587 11.73 -5.87 27.70
CA THR A 587 12.80 -4.92 28.02
C THR A 587 13.96 -4.97 27.01
N ASN A 588 14.42 -6.18 26.68
CA ASN A 588 15.47 -6.37 25.70
C ASN A 588 15.06 -5.86 24.31
N GLU A 589 13.81 -6.07 23.87
CA GLU A 589 13.33 -5.61 22.56
C GLU A 589 13.27 -4.07 22.50
N TYR A 590 12.75 -3.41 23.53
CA TYR A 590 12.80 -1.95 23.64
C TYR A 590 14.23 -1.39 23.68
N ALA A 591 15.17 -2.10 24.31
CA ALA A 591 16.56 -1.66 24.43
C ALA A 591 17.26 -1.54 23.06
N HIS A 592 16.81 -2.29 22.06
CA HIS A 592 17.35 -2.27 20.70
C HIS A 592 16.85 -1.08 19.86
N LEU A 593 15.74 -0.42 20.26
CA LEU A 593 15.30 0.81 19.59
C LEU A 593 16.30 1.95 19.80
N ILE A 594 16.27 2.94 18.90
CA ILE A 594 17.11 4.13 19.01
C ILE A 594 16.80 4.85 20.32
N GLY A 595 17.82 4.99 21.18
CA GLY A 595 17.71 5.56 22.53
C GLY A 595 17.15 4.62 23.61
N GLY A 596 16.87 3.35 23.30
CA GLY A 596 16.25 2.39 24.22
C GLY A 596 17.13 1.99 25.40
N LYS A 597 18.41 1.67 25.17
CA LYS A 597 19.35 1.19 26.20
C LYS A 597 19.41 2.04 27.48
N GLN A 598 19.15 3.34 27.39
CA GLN A 598 19.16 4.23 28.55
C GLN A 598 17.94 4.04 29.47
N PHE A 599 16.80 3.65 28.90
CA PHE A 599 15.53 3.56 29.62
C PHE A 599 15.16 2.13 30.02
N GLU A 600 15.86 1.14 29.49
CA GLU A 600 15.56 -0.28 29.69
C GLU A 600 16.53 -0.96 30.65
N PRO A 601 16.04 -1.55 31.76
CA PRO A 601 16.88 -2.35 32.65
C PRO A 601 17.23 -3.70 32.01
N GLU A 602 18.39 -4.25 32.39
CA GLU A 602 18.72 -5.63 32.04
C GLU A 602 17.92 -6.61 32.91
N GLU A 603 17.27 -7.58 32.27
CA GLU A 603 16.51 -8.63 32.95
C GLU A 603 17.04 -10.02 32.56
N THR A 604 17.18 -10.90 33.56
CA THR A 604 17.62 -12.29 33.31
C THR A 604 16.60 -13.10 32.50
N ASN A 605 15.29 -12.80 32.66
CA ASN A 605 14.20 -13.48 31.96
C ASN A 605 13.19 -12.44 31.43
N ALA A 606 13.49 -11.84 30.29
CA ALA A 606 12.66 -10.79 29.70
C ALA A 606 11.22 -11.25 29.38
N MET A 607 11.00 -12.56 29.15
CA MET A 607 9.67 -13.15 28.91
C MET A 607 8.69 -12.93 30.08
N LEU A 608 9.19 -13.02 31.32
CA LEU A 608 8.40 -12.84 32.56
C LEU A 608 8.53 -11.42 33.15
N GLY A 609 9.37 -10.58 32.53
CA GLY A 609 9.86 -9.34 33.07
C GLY A 609 8.92 -8.14 32.92
N TRP A 610 9.50 -6.95 32.85
CA TRP A 610 8.79 -5.68 32.80
C TRP A 610 8.20 -5.39 31.40
N ARG A 611 7.03 -5.99 31.14
CA ARG A 611 6.25 -5.90 29.88
C ARG A 611 4.74 -5.85 30.11
N GLY A 612 4.00 -5.58 29.03
CA GLY A 612 2.54 -5.48 29.00
C GLY A 612 1.99 -4.52 30.07
N ALA A 613 0.85 -4.87 30.67
CA ALA A 613 0.14 -4.02 31.64
C ALA A 613 1.04 -3.42 32.75
N SER A 614 2.02 -4.18 33.25
CA SER A 614 2.92 -3.75 34.33
C SER A 614 3.78 -2.54 34.00
N ARG A 615 4.01 -2.33 32.71
CA ARG A 615 4.79 -1.23 32.17
C ARG A 615 3.97 0.05 32.06
N TYR A 616 2.70 -0.06 31.69
CA TYR A 616 1.85 1.08 31.33
C TYR A 616 1.58 2.06 32.49
N TYR A 617 1.42 1.58 33.72
CA TYR A 617 1.22 2.43 34.90
C TYR A 617 2.52 2.75 35.66
N ASN A 618 3.66 2.16 35.26
CA ASN A 618 4.93 2.36 35.95
C ASN A 618 5.51 3.73 35.59
N LYS A 619 6.00 4.47 36.59
CA LYS A 619 6.58 5.81 36.39
C LYS A 619 7.75 5.84 35.40
N GLY A 620 8.47 4.73 35.23
CA GLY A 620 9.58 4.62 34.28
C GLY A 620 9.14 4.51 32.81
N TYR A 621 7.85 4.31 32.51
CA TYR A 621 7.36 4.18 31.13
C TYR A 621 6.00 4.83 30.85
N LYS A 622 5.26 5.28 31.87
CA LYS A 622 3.90 5.83 31.71
C LYS A 622 3.81 6.85 30.57
N ASP A 623 4.79 7.76 30.44
CA ASP A 623 4.79 8.77 29.39
C ASP A 623 4.86 8.17 27.99
N GLY A 624 5.50 7.01 27.80
CA GLY A 624 5.47 6.24 26.55
C GLY A 624 4.10 5.65 26.26
N PHE A 625 3.42 5.08 27.28
CA PHE A 625 2.05 4.57 27.13
C PHE A 625 1.02 5.68 26.87
N ASP A 626 1.24 6.88 27.43
CA ASP A 626 0.42 8.05 27.13
C ASP A 626 0.46 8.40 25.62
N LEU A 627 1.61 8.21 24.95
CA LEU A 627 1.72 8.42 23.50
C LEU A 627 0.91 7.40 22.70
N GLU A 628 0.92 6.12 23.10
CA GLU A 628 0.09 5.09 22.49
C GLU A 628 -1.41 5.41 22.65
N CYS A 629 -1.82 5.83 23.85
CA CYS A 629 -3.21 6.25 24.11
C CYS A 629 -3.62 7.45 23.24
N GLN A 630 -2.76 8.45 23.11
CA GLN A 630 -3.01 9.62 22.26
C GLN A 630 -3.20 9.23 20.79
N ALA A 631 -2.37 8.29 20.28
CA ALA A 631 -2.52 7.77 18.92
C ALA A 631 -3.87 7.08 18.74
N MET A 632 -4.27 6.20 19.65
CA MET A 632 -5.54 5.46 19.56
C MET A 632 -6.74 6.40 19.66
N LYS A 633 -6.64 7.45 20.49
CA LYS A 633 -7.67 8.49 20.57
C LYS A 633 -7.83 9.26 19.26
N ILE A 634 -6.75 9.59 18.56
CA ILE A 634 -6.82 10.23 17.24
C ILE A 634 -7.52 9.30 16.23
N VAL A 635 -7.14 8.03 16.18
CA VAL A 635 -7.74 7.04 15.26
C VAL A 635 -9.25 6.96 15.46
N ARG A 636 -9.72 6.82 16.71
CA ARG A 636 -11.16 6.69 16.99
C ARG A 636 -11.93 8.01 16.89
N ASP A 637 -11.46 9.06 17.55
CA ASP A 637 -12.25 10.27 17.78
C ASP A 637 -12.03 11.37 16.74
N LYS A 638 -10.89 11.35 16.03
CA LYS A 638 -10.57 12.35 15.00
C LYS A 638 -10.74 11.80 13.60
N MET A 639 -10.37 10.53 13.38
CA MET A 639 -10.51 9.87 12.07
C MET A 639 -11.80 9.04 11.93
N GLY A 640 -12.60 8.91 12.99
CA GLY A 640 -13.90 8.24 12.95
C GLY A 640 -13.85 6.71 12.87
N LEU A 641 -12.67 6.11 13.06
CA LEU A 641 -12.46 4.67 12.94
C LEU A 641 -12.87 3.95 14.23
N THR A 642 -14.16 4.01 14.51
CA THR A 642 -14.80 3.45 15.72
C THR A 642 -14.88 1.92 15.72
N ASN A 643 -14.48 1.26 14.63
CA ASN A 643 -14.27 -0.18 14.56
C ASN A 643 -12.99 -0.66 15.30
N VAL A 644 -12.14 0.26 15.80
CA VAL A 644 -10.88 -0.06 16.50
C VAL A 644 -11.07 -0.37 17.99
N LYS A 645 -11.10 -1.64 18.38
CA LYS A 645 -11.10 -2.02 19.80
C LYS A 645 -9.68 -2.07 20.34
N LEU A 646 -9.49 -1.95 21.64
CA LEU A 646 -8.15 -1.99 22.26
C LEU A 646 -8.00 -3.25 23.11
N MET A 647 -6.79 -3.80 23.19
CA MET A 647 -6.51 -5.00 23.97
C MET A 647 -5.26 -4.84 24.82
N ILE A 648 -5.37 -5.17 26.11
CA ILE A 648 -4.28 -5.09 27.08
C ILE A 648 -3.57 -6.45 27.19
N PRO A 649 -2.28 -6.54 26.81
CA PRO A 649 -1.48 -7.75 26.98
C PRO A 649 -0.89 -7.86 28.39
N PHE A 650 -0.53 -9.09 28.75
CA PHE A 650 0.25 -9.49 29.92
C PHE A 650 -0.25 -8.89 31.24
N CYS A 651 -1.58 -8.76 31.37
CA CYS A 651 -2.25 -8.26 32.56
C CYS A 651 -2.35 -9.36 33.61
N ARG A 652 -1.54 -9.29 34.66
CA ARG A 652 -1.36 -10.34 35.66
C ARG A 652 -2.49 -10.39 36.68
N THR A 653 -3.11 -9.26 36.99
CA THR A 653 -4.20 -9.16 37.98
C THR A 653 -5.27 -8.16 37.54
N GLU A 654 -6.47 -8.28 38.08
CA GLU A 654 -7.57 -7.35 37.91
C GLU A 654 -7.24 -5.94 38.43
N GLU A 655 -6.47 -5.84 39.52
CA GLU A 655 -6.00 -4.55 40.06
C GLU A 655 -4.95 -3.88 39.16
N GLU A 656 -4.16 -4.67 38.45
CA GLU A 656 -3.31 -4.17 37.37
C GLU A 656 -4.17 -3.63 36.21
N GLY A 657 -5.19 -4.39 35.78
CA GLY A 657 -6.14 -3.97 34.76
C GLY A 657 -6.82 -2.64 35.10
N LYS A 658 -7.36 -2.49 36.32
CA LYS A 658 -7.98 -1.25 36.80
C LYS A 658 -7.03 -0.05 36.73
N ARG A 659 -5.75 -0.24 37.07
CA ARG A 659 -4.74 0.83 36.98
C ARG A 659 -4.47 1.24 35.54
N VAL A 660 -4.36 0.28 34.62
CA VAL A 660 -4.20 0.57 33.18
C VAL A 660 -5.41 1.32 32.64
N LEU A 661 -6.62 0.83 32.91
CA LEU A 661 -7.87 1.47 32.50
C LEU A 661 -7.98 2.91 33.04
N ALA A 662 -7.55 3.17 34.27
CA ALA A 662 -7.51 4.52 34.82
C ALA A 662 -6.52 5.45 34.08
N ILE A 663 -5.36 4.94 33.63
CA ILE A 663 -4.43 5.72 32.80
C ILE A 663 -5.02 5.97 31.40
N MET A 664 -5.68 4.97 30.80
CA MET A 664 -6.37 5.16 29.51
C MET A 664 -7.48 6.21 29.62
N GLU A 665 -8.29 6.17 30.68
CA GLU A 665 -9.34 7.17 30.94
C GLU A 665 -8.74 8.58 31.13
N GLN A 666 -7.61 8.71 31.84
CA GLN A 666 -6.88 9.98 31.97
C GLN A 666 -6.40 10.53 30.63
N ASN A 667 -6.07 9.66 29.68
CA ASN A 667 -5.72 10.03 28.31
C ASN A 667 -6.95 10.16 27.39
N GLY A 668 -8.17 10.08 27.94
CA GLY A 668 -9.42 10.26 27.20
C GLY A 668 -9.89 9.03 26.42
N LEU A 669 -9.43 7.84 26.78
CA LEU A 669 -9.91 6.54 26.28
C LEU A 669 -10.70 5.84 27.38
N LYS A 670 -12.01 6.12 27.44
CA LYS A 670 -12.91 5.57 28.44
C LYS A 670 -13.81 4.50 27.85
N ARG A 671 -13.87 3.34 28.51
CA ARG A 671 -14.76 2.23 28.14
C ARG A 671 -16.22 2.70 28.00
N GLY A 672 -16.86 2.33 26.89
CA GLY A 672 -18.23 2.73 26.53
C GLY A 672 -18.38 4.13 25.94
N GLU A 673 -17.39 5.02 26.08
CA GLU A 673 -17.41 6.34 25.44
C GLU A 673 -17.01 6.19 23.97
N ASN A 674 -17.77 6.81 23.05
CA ASN A 674 -17.61 6.62 21.61
C ASN A 674 -17.57 5.14 21.19
N GLY A 675 -18.32 4.29 21.90
CA GLY A 675 -18.37 2.84 21.67
C GLY A 675 -17.03 2.12 21.88
N LEU A 676 -16.10 2.69 22.66
CA LEU A 676 -14.81 2.05 22.92
C LEU A 676 -15.00 0.79 23.78
N GLU A 677 -14.59 -0.34 23.23
CA GLU A 677 -14.45 -1.62 23.94
C GLU A 677 -12.97 -1.91 24.20
N ILE A 678 -12.69 -2.45 25.38
CA ILE A 678 -11.34 -2.80 25.84
C ILE A 678 -11.32 -4.28 26.25
N TYR A 679 -10.49 -5.05 25.55
CA TYR A 679 -10.23 -6.45 25.79
C TYR A 679 -9.01 -6.66 26.68
N VAL A 680 -8.90 -7.86 27.24
CA VAL A 680 -7.66 -8.35 27.86
C VAL A 680 -7.22 -9.65 27.19
N MET A 681 -5.91 -9.80 27.04
CA MET A 681 -5.33 -11.04 26.53
C MET A 681 -5.27 -12.07 27.68
N VAL A 682 -5.95 -13.20 27.52
CA VAL A 682 -5.93 -14.34 28.46
C VAL A 682 -4.71 -15.17 28.12
N GLU A 683 -3.60 -14.83 28.77
CA GLU A 683 -2.30 -15.42 28.45
C GLU A 683 -1.43 -15.73 29.67
N VAL A 684 -1.85 -15.31 30.86
CA VAL A 684 -1.24 -15.65 32.15
C VAL A 684 -2.19 -16.57 32.92
N PRO A 685 -1.72 -17.58 33.66
CA PRO A 685 -2.61 -18.49 34.39
C PRO A 685 -3.58 -17.80 35.35
N SER A 686 -3.21 -16.67 35.93
CA SER A 686 -4.10 -15.86 36.77
C SER A 686 -5.32 -15.33 36.00
N ASN A 687 -5.21 -15.04 34.70
CA ASN A 687 -6.36 -14.65 33.87
C ASN A 687 -7.40 -15.77 33.80
N VAL A 688 -6.96 -17.03 33.80
CA VAL A 688 -7.85 -18.18 33.74
C VAL A 688 -8.52 -18.42 35.09
N PHE A 689 -7.75 -18.36 36.19
CA PHE A 689 -8.28 -18.65 37.52
C PHE A 689 -9.17 -17.53 38.09
N CYS A 690 -8.97 -16.29 37.64
CA CYS A 690 -9.75 -15.12 38.07
C CYS A 690 -10.54 -14.50 36.90
N ALA A 691 -10.92 -15.30 35.90
CA ALA A 691 -11.55 -14.83 34.67
C ALA A 691 -12.85 -14.03 34.93
N ASP A 692 -13.60 -14.40 35.96
CA ASP A 692 -14.77 -13.66 36.44
C ASP A 692 -14.44 -12.22 36.84
N ALA A 693 -13.38 -12.02 37.64
CA ALA A 693 -12.95 -10.69 38.06
C ALA A 693 -12.43 -9.84 36.89
N PHE A 694 -11.77 -10.47 35.90
CA PHE A 694 -11.37 -9.78 34.67
C PHE A 694 -12.58 -9.39 33.81
N ALA A 695 -13.61 -10.23 33.74
CA ALA A 695 -14.82 -9.98 32.96
C ALA A 695 -15.64 -8.78 33.48
N GLU A 696 -15.51 -8.43 34.76
CA GLU A 696 -16.16 -7.23 35.30
C GLU A 696 -15.58 -5.91 34.71
N ILE A 697 -14.29 -5.92 34.35
CA ILE A 697 -13.53 -4.70 33.97
C ILE A 697 -13.12 -4.64 32.49
N PHE A 698 -13.25 -5.73 31.74
CA PHE A 698 -13.00 -5.78 30.29
C PHE A 698 -14.24 -6.22 29.51
N ASP A 699 -14.37 -5.76 28.27
CA ASP A 699 -15.54 -6.04 27.42
C ASP A 699 -15.41 -7.37 26.66
N GLY A 700 -14.25 -8.02 26.72
CA GLY A 700 -14.04 -9.34 26.16
C GLY A 700 -12.62 -9.86 26.33
N PHE A 701 -12.41 -11.08 25.89
CA PHE A 701 -11.14 -11.81 26.02
C PHE A 701 -10.55 -12.20 24.67
N SER A 702 -9.23 -12.31 24.62
CA SER A 702 -8.53 -12.98 23.53
C SER A 702 -7.46 -13.90 24.08
N ILE A 703 -7.49 -15.17 23.71
CA ILE A 703 -6.56 -16.17 24.24
C ILE A 703 -5.21 -16.03 23.52
N GLY A 704 -4.20 -15.59 24.27
CA GLY A 704 -2.80 -15.64 23.88
C GLY A 704 -2.24 -17.04 24.11
N SER A 705 -2.63 -17.97 23.23
CA SER A 705 -2.40 -19.41 23.42
C SER A 705 -0.92 -19.78 23.58
N ASN A 706 -0.03 -19.01 22.97
CA ASN A 706 1.42 -19.17 23.06
C ASN A 706 1.94 -18.96 24.49
N ASP A 707 1.75 -17.76 25.04
CA ASP A 707 2.21 -17.41 26.38
C ASP A 707 1.45 -18.21 27.45
N LEU A 708 0.16 -18.49 27.24
CA LEU A 708 -0.59 -19.35 28.14
C LEU A 708 0.01 -20.77 28.21
N THR A 709 0.39 -21.34 27.06
CA THR A 709 1.03 -22.66 27.01
C THR A 709 2.37 -22.64 27.73
N GLN A 710 3.20 -21.62 27.48
CA GLN A 710 4.50 -21.47 28.13
C GLN A 710 4.37 -21.42 29.66
N LEU A 711 3.43 -20.63 30.17
CA LEU A 711 3.27 -20.41 31.60
C LEU A 711 2.56 -21.55 32.32
N ILE A 712 1.60 -22.23 31.67
CA ILE A 712 0.93 -23.40 32.24
C ILE A 712 1.88 -24.59 32.32
N LEU A 713 2.76 -24.77 31.34
CA LEU A 713 3.70 -25.89 31.30
C LEU A 713 5.06 -25.55 31.93
N GLY A 714 5.35 -24.28 32.18
CA GLY A 714 6.66 -23.84 32.68
C GLY A 714 7.78 -24.03 31.67
N VAL A 715 7.48 -23.80 30.38
CA VAL A 715 8.42 -23.99 29.27
C VAL A 715 8.68 -22.67 28.55
N ASP A 716 9.95 -22.42 28.24
CA ASP A 716 10.32 -21.39 27.28
C ASP A 716 10.38 -22.05 25.90
N ARG A 717 9.53 -21.60 24.97
CA ARG A 717 9.46 -22.17 23.62
C ARG A 717 10.71 -21.85 22.77
N ASP A 718 11.44 -20.80 23.13
CA ASP A 718 12.68 -20.41 22.45
C ASP A 718 13.87 -21.26 22.97
N SER A 719 13.69 -21.98 24.08
CA SER A 719 14.65 -22.98 24.57
C SER A 719 14.63 -24.24 23.72
N GLU A 720 15.74 -24.52 23.04
CA GLU A 720 15.90 -25.72 22.22
C GLU A 720 15.71 -27.02 23.02
N MET A 721 16.16 -27.04 24.27
CA MET A 721 16.07 -28.22 25.13
C MET A 721 14.64 -28.56 25.55
N LEU A 722 13.72 -27.59 25.52
CA LEU A 722 12.34 -27.75 26.00
C LEU A 722 11.31 -27.69 24.87
N ARG A 723 11.74 -27.54 23.61
CA ARG A 723 10.84 -27.38 22.46
C ARG A 723 9.84 -28.53 22.32
N GLU A 724 10.28 -29.77 22.56
CA GLU A 724 9.41 -30.96 22.47
C GLU A 724 8.32 -30.99 23.55
N LEU A 725 8.47 -30.23 24.64
CA LEU A 725 7.49 -30.13 25.73
C LEU A 725 6.43 -29.06 25.46
N PHE A 726 6.65 -28.16 24.50
CA PHE A 726 5.66 -27.16 24.12
C PHE A 726 4.57 -27.81 23.26
N ASP A 727 3.40 -28.04 23.87
CA ASP A 727 2.24 -28.61 23.18
C ASP A 727 0.95 -27.89 23.59
N ILE A 728 0.33 -27.19 22.64
CA ILE A 728 -0.96 -26.53 22.83
C ILE A 728 -2.11 -27.53 23.01
N ASN A 729 -1.95 -28.77 22.55
CA ASN A 729 -2.92 -29.85 22.77
C ASN A 729 -2.80 -30.50 24.14
N ASN A 730 -1.82 -30.09 24.96
CA ASN A 730 -1.66 -30.60 26.31
C ASN A 730 -2.95 -30.43 27.13
N LYS A 731 -3.28 -31.47 27.90
CA LYS A 731 -4.51 -31.51 28.72
C LYS A 731 -4.62 -30.35 29.70
N ALA A 732 -3.53 -29.88 30.28
CA ALA A 732 -3.53 -28.74 31.19
C ALA A 732 -3.89 -27.44 30.46
N VAL A 733 -3.31 -27.23 29.26
CA VAL A 733 -3.56 -26.07 28.41
C VAL A 733 -5.00 -26.06 27.90
N LYS A 734 -5.49 -27.17 27.35
CA LYS A 734 -6.90 -27.29 26.92
C LYS A 734 -7.88 -27.04 28.06
N ARG A 735 -7.61 -27.53 29.28
CA ARG A 735 -8.43 -27.24 30.46
C ARG A 735 -8.43 -25.76 30.83
N ALA A 736 -7.29 -25.10 30.73
CA ALA A 736 -7.18 -23.67 30.98
C ALA A 736 -7.99 -22.87 29.95
N ILE A 737 -7.88 -23.22 28.67
CA ILE A 737 -8.67 -22.62 27.58
C ILE A 737 -10.17 -22.84 27.79
N SER A 738 -10.62 -24.07 28.07
CA SER A 738 -12.02 -24.38 28.38
C SER A 738 -12.55 -23.54 29.55
N ALA A 739 -11.77 -23.41 30.63
CA ALA A 739 -12.18 -22.63 31.80
C ALA A 739 -12.34 -21.14 31.46
N ALA A 740 -11.44 -20.57 30.65
CA ALA A 740 -11.54 -19.19 30.20
C ALA A 740 -12.77 -18.97 29.30
N ILE A 741 -13.02 -19.88 28.34
CA ILE A 741 -14.21 -19.80 27.46
C ILE A 741 -15.50 -19.90 28.27
N LEU A 742 -15.57 -20.84 29.22
CA LEU A 742 -16.73 -20.98 30.08
C LEU A 742 -16.98 -19.73 30.94
N ALA A 743 -15.92 -19.13 31.49
CA ALA A 743 -16.04 -17.90 32.27
C ALA A 743 -16.54 -16.73 31.43
N ALA A 744 -16.00 -16.54 30.22
CA ALA A 744 -16.46 -15.51 29.28
C ALA A 744 -17.94 -15.70 28.90
N LYS A 745 -18.35 -16.95 28.61
CA LYS A 745 -19.75 -17.29 28.34
C LYS A 745 -20.68 -16.97 29.50
N ASN A 746 -20.29 -17.31 30.72
CA ASN A 746 -21.08 -17.02 31.92
C ASN A 746 -21.21 -15.51 32.18
N ALA A 747 -20.21 -14.73 31.77
CA ALA A 747 -20.22 -13.27 31.85
C ALA A 747 -20.84 -12.60 30.61
N GLU A 748 -21.29 -13.37 29.62
CA GLU A 748 -21.87 -12.89 28.36
C GLU A 748 -20.94 -11.94 27.56
N ILE A 749 -19.62 -12.15 27.64
CA ILE A 749 -18.62 -11.39 26.89
C ILE A 749 -17.98 -12.24 25.77
N PRO A 750 -17.60 -11.63 24.63
CA PRO A 750 -16.89 -12.32 23.56
C PRO A 750 -15.53 -12.84 24.01
N ILE A 751 -15.14 -14.00 23.49
CA ILE A 751 -13.81 -14.59 23.65
C ILE A 751 -13.28 -15.13 22.33
N GLY A 752 -12.16 -14.57 21.89
CA GLY A 752 -11.43 -15.01 20.70
C GLY A 752 -10.18 -15.82 21.03
N LEU A 753 -9.56 -16.42 20.01
CA LEU A 753 -8.22 -16.99 20.11
C LEU A 753 -7.33 -16.44 19.00
N CYS A 754 -6.10 -16.05 19.36
CA CYS A 754 -5.08 -15.65 18.40
C CYS A 754 -3.99 -16.72 18.32
N GLY A 755 -3.80 -17.29 17.14
CA GLY A 755 -2.73 -18.26 16.87
C GLY A 755 -3.05 -19.18 15.70
N GLN A 756 -2.02 -19.75 15.08
CA GLN A 756 -2.17 -20.66 13.93
C GLN A 756 -2.55 -22.10 14.30
N ALA A 757 -2.51 -22.48 15.58
CA ALA A 757 -2.83 -23.84 15.99
C ALA A 757 -4.17 -24.39 15.45
N PRO A 758 -5.26 -23.61 15.31
CA PRO A 758 -6.50 -24.12 14.74
C PRO A 758 -6.42 -24.43 13.23
N SER A 759 -5.56 -23.74 12.46
CA SER A 759 -5.36 -24.05 11.03
C SER A 759 -4.40 -25.21 10.82
N ASP A 760 -3.44 -25.38 11.74
CA ASP A 760 -2.42 -26.44 11.66
C ASP A 760 -2.96 -27.77 12.21
N HIS A 761 -3.88 -27.71 13.18
CA HIS A 761 -4.47 -28.86 13.85
C HIS A 761 -6.01 -28.77 13.82
N PRO A 762 -6.68 -29.38 12.83
CA PRO A 762 -8.14 -29.36 12.71
C PRO A 762 -8.88 -29.86 13.97
N GLU A 763 -8.32 -30.84 14.68
CA GLU A 763 -8.86 -31.31 15.97
C GLU A 763 -8.86 -30.24 17.07
N PHE A 764 -7.91 -29.30 17.01
CA PHE A 764 -7.87 -28.15 17.92
C PHE A 764 -8.97 -27.13 17.56
N ALA A 765 -9.18 -26.85 16.27
CA ALA A 765 -10.33 -26.05 15.83
C ALA A 765 -11.65 -26.68 16.32
N LYS A 766 -11.82 -27.98 16.12
CA LYS A 766 -13.00 -28.74 16.60
C LYS A 766 -13.22 -28.63 18.11
N PHE A 767 -12.15 -28.70 18.89
CA PHE A 767 -12.19 -28.44 20.33
C PHE A 767 -12.72 -27.03 20.62
N LEU A 768 -12.16 -25.99 20.00
CA LEU A 768 -12.58 -24.61 20.25
C LEU A 768 -14.04 -24.36 19.86
N VAL A 769 -14.49 -24.87 18.70
CA VAL A 769 -15.88 -24.80 18.26
C VAL A 769 -16.81 -25.45 19.28
N LYS A 770 -16.46 -26.65 19.76
CA LYS A 770 -17.26 -27.36 20.77
C LYS A 770 -17.35 -26.62 22.10
N GLU A 771 -16.24 -26.02 22.55
CA GLU A 771 -16.24 -25.19 23.76
C GLU A 771 -16.99 -23.87 23.55
N GLY A 772 -17.26 -23.49 22.30
CA GLY A 772 -17.98 -22.31 21.83
C GLY A 772 -17.20 -21.01 21.99
N ILE A 773 -15.99 -21.01 21.46
CA ILE A 773 -15.24 -19.79 21.15
C ILE A 773 -16.09 -18.88 20.24
N THR A 774 -15.94 -17.55 20.36
CA THR A 774 -16.69 -16.60 19.51
C THR A 774 -15.96 -16.23 18.23
N SER A 775 -14.62 -16.22 18.25
CA SER A 775 -13.82 -15.91 17.07
C SER A 775 -12.47 -16.62 17.07
N ILE A 776 -11.91 -16.85 15.88
CA ILE A 776 -10.56 -17.39 15.71
C ILE A 776 -9.79 -16.52 14.73
N SER A 777 -8.61 -16.05 15.13
CA SER A 777 -7.76 -15.18 14.32
C SER A 777 -6.60 -15.95 13.68
N PHE A 778 -6.45 -15.82 12.37
CA PHE A 778 -5.41 -16.47 11.56
C PHE A 778 -4.49 -15.46 10.87
N ASN A 779 -3.28 -15.90 10.53
CA ASN A 779 -2.52 -15.13 9.53
C ASN A 779 -3.21 -15.25 8.16
N PRO A 780 -3.04 -14.27 7.27
CA PRO A 780 -3.77 -14.23 5.99
C PRO A 780 -3.61 -15.47 5.11
N ASP A 781 -2.42 -16.08 5.12
CA ASP A 781 -2.10 -17.29 4.38
C ASP A 781 -2.80 -18.56 4.91
N ALA A 782 -3.16 -18.56 6.19
CA ALA A 782 -3.85 -19.66 6.85
C ALA A 782 -5.37 -19.48 6.94
N ALA A 783 -5.90 -18.30 6.56
CA ALA A 783 -7.30 -17.95 6.75
C ALA A 783 -8.25 -18.89 6.02
N VAL A 784 -7.99 -19.20 4.74
CA VAL A 784 -8.84 -20.10 3.93
C VAL A 784 -8.91 -21.50 4.53
N LYS A 785 -7.74 -22.07 4.87
CA LYS A 785 -7.65 -23.37 5.56
C LYS A 785 -8.36 -23.35 6.92
N GLY A 786 -8.26 -22.23 7.64
CA GLY A 786 -8.96 -22.00 8.90
C GLY A 786 -10.49 -22.00 8.74
N ILE A 787 -11.02 -21.31 7.73
CA ILE A 787 -12.45 -21.29 7.37
C ILE A 787 -12.95 -22.71 7.16
N GLU A 788 -12.24 -23.50 6.35
CA GLU A 788 -12.62 -24.89 6.06
C GLU A 788 -12.61 -25.76 7.33
N ALA A 789 -11.56 -25.67 8.15
CA ALA A 789 -11.42 -26.43 9.38
C ALA A 789 -12.53 -26.11 10.40
N ILE A 790 -12.90 -24.83 10.55
CA ILE A 790 -13.99 -24.42 11.44
C ILE A 790 -15.32 -24.96 10.94
N ARG A 791 -15.59 -24.88 9.63
CA ARG A 791 -16.85 -25.39 9.07
C ARG A 791 -16.99 -26.89 9.20
N GLU A 792 -15.91 -27.63 8.98
CA GLU A 792 -15.90 -29.07 9.22
C GLU A 792 -16.19 -29.37 10.70
N ALA A 793 -15.63 -28.59 11.63
CA ALA A 793 -15.92 -28.71 13.04
C ALA A 793 -17.40 -28.43 13.38
N GLU A 794 -18.00 -27.36 12.83
CA GLU A 794 -19.41 -27.00 13.05
C GLU A 794 -20.36 -28.08 12.52
N MET A 795 -20.12 -28.60 11.31
CA MET A 795 -20.90 -29.68 10.73
C MET A 795 -20.86 -30.96 11.59
N ASN A 796 -19.71 -31.26 12.18
CA ASN A 796 -19.54 -32.41 13.07
C ASN A 796 -20.22 -32.24 14.43
N VAL A 797 -20.39 -31.02 14.93
CA VAL A 797 -21.11 -30.75 16.20
C VAL A 797 -22.63 -30.82 15.99
N GLN A 798 -23.13 -30.50 14.79
CA GLN A 798 -24.57 -30.55 14.46
C GLN A 798 -25.09 -31.97 14.14
N MET A 799 -24.22 -32.95 13.85
CA MET A 799 -24.66 -34.34 13.69
C MET A 799 -24.92 -34.98 15.07
N PRO A 800 -26.12 -35.52 15.34
CA PRO A 800 -26.38 -36.20 16.60
C PRO A 800 -25.47 -37.42 16.71
N THR A 801 -24.67 -37.50 17.78
CA THR A 801 -24.03 -38.76 18.17
C THR A 801 -25.12 -39.81 18.39
N THR A 802 -25.30 -40.71 17.43
CA THR A 802 -26.05 -41.95 17.65
C THR A 802 -25.37 -42.68 18.82
N PRO A 803 -26.05 -42.93 19.94
CA PRO A 803 -25.47 -43.72 21.01
C PRO A 803 -25.26 -45.14 20.50
N GLU A 804 -24.04 -45.68 20.64
CA GLU A 804 -23.78 -47.13 20.57
C GLU A 804 -24.30 -47.85 21.82
#